data_AF-A0A1J4XVK2-F1
#
_entry.id   AF-A0A1J4XVK2-F1
#
_cell.length_a   1.000
_cell.length_b   1.000
_cell.length_c   1.000
_cell.angle_alpha   90.00
_cell.angle_beta   90.00
_cell.angle_gamma   90.00
#
_symmetry.space_group_name_H-M   'P 1'
#
loop_
_entity.id
_entity.type
_entity.pdbx_description
1 polymer ?
#
loop_
_entity_poly.entity_id
_entity_poly.type
_entity_poly.pdbx_seq_one_letter_code
_entity_poly.pdbx_strand_id
1 'polypeptide(L)'
;MKFPWHTKTSDFISAAQSILLLFSLLATKTLAQPSSQLPGFTTSPYFDEQVATFHLNEQMTLHINAPAVDSFMTDKPIGLALFALPNGNTIEQTVGKILQAGDDWHYDIQHIGAQTRFVREHMHDYNLVTVYLEASQMSWPAWTTNFPNAEDIVRQTVEYLLACFQDYAPFIVLTGHSGGGRFIFNYLDGVTTIPDYVKRICFLDSNYGYDNSYGNQFVNWLNGAPDRYLSVIAYNDSVALYNGEPIVSPTGGTWYRSRMMQQYLAQHYTFTTNEDDSFIRHYALDNRIEIVLKKNPTQAILHTVQVERNGFIHTMVTGTPEENVGYIYYGERAYNDLIQAGVLTRPAVQIPLRRGDAFNGSQFMNAVTNMSFSSRENAILNELYTGNVPYFLRELKEVTDVFSDAAGNAHEVNYQVMPDYLSIGTDSNYCRIPMGPITAQHAADFFGMCMPTRKLVNNIWSHADVHLAPVTYAPVGNQNELVPKFVQHNTAIENQLVSAGASLGDLIGGTKKDVVLSNLIIDPSRPGHVTIYGWHQLNGDPIQPLTNIHINSYVDYSHGIRLMNEKVTVDNTSMDVTTILQNPIQYTLLSDESGTMAQPTYIANGSLPARPRSFGVVSENPGEAQIIIEPDANVLQYQVYTSHDGLAFNEPILINANTYTTLDSLATDSILYVKLVAVNLSGNSSESEVLACLPSGPDSTKVLIVNGFDRASTGNTYNFVRQHGAAFVANEITFESVTNDLVVNGLVNLNDYLIVDYILGEESTADETFSTVEQSLVSTYLKQGGRLFVSGAEIAWDLDYRGTTSDKSFIHNYLKATYAADAPGGVSGTYYSATGVTGSIFNDVGTIMYDNGTHGTFNVRYPDALIATNGSENIARYLNVSSYNIGGVSFEGYFPGGTEPGKVVYLGFPFETIYPAASRDAVMSAVLSYLLVTPTPIEVETPTAPQHFELNQNYPNPFNPSTTIRYALPQSTGIQLVVYDIRGRIVKTLFSGQQPVGWHEVVWNGLDETGTQVATGMYFAWLQGDDPGAGVRIKKSIKMIYLK
;
A
#
# COMPACT_ATOMS: atom_id res chain seq x y z
N MET A 1 50.25 33.78 37.28
CA MET A 1 49.73 34.23 38.59
C MET A 1 48.32 33.69 38.77
N LYS A 2 47.98 33.41 40.03
CA LYS A 2 46.81 32.74 40.64
C LYS A 2 45.39 33.03 40.09
N PHE A 3 44.54 32.00 40.16
CA PHE A 3 43.06 31.97 40.20
C PHE A 3 42.44 32.88 41.31
N PRO A 4 41.14 33.26 41.21
CA PRO A 4 40.02 32.54 41.88
C PRO A 4 38.72 32.45 41.02
N TRP A 5 37.99 31.33 40.94
CA TRP A 5 37.01 30.68 41.86
C TRP A 5 35.68 31.42 42.11
N HIS A 6 34.59 30.94 41.47
CA HIS A 6 33.32 30.57 42.12
C HIS A 6 32.36 29.88 41.12
N THR A 7 32.11 28.58 41.29
CA THR A 7 30.80 27.97 40.95
C THR A 7 30.47 26.90 42.00
N LYS A 8 29.23 26.99 42.51
CA LYS A 8 28.67 26.16 43.57
C LYS A 8 28.20 24.83 43.02
N THR A 9 28.44 23.80 43.81
CA THR A 9 27.90 22.45 43.78
C THR A 9 26.39 22.42 44.06
N SER A 10 25.57 22.05 43.07
CA SER A 10 24.23 21.47 43.30
C SER A 10 23.67 20.63 42.15
N ASP A 11 24.26 20.62 40.95
CA ASP A 11 23.59 20.02 39.77
C ASP A 11 24.12 18.63 39.35
N PHE A 12 24.87 17.94 40.22
CA PHE A 12 25.48 16.64 39.89
C PHE A 12 24.84 15.41 40.56
N ILE A 13 23.67 15.55 41.20
CA ILE A 13 23.01 14.41 41.87
C ILE A 13 21.74 13.90 41.15
N SER A 14 21.11 14.66 40.24
CA SER A 14 19.93 14.15 39.50
C SER A 14 20.24 13.44 38.18
N ALA A 15 21.45 13.58 37.62
CA ALA A 15 21.86 12.86 36.42
C ALA A 15 22.47 11.47 36.71
N ALA A 16 22.93 11.23 37.95
CA ALA A 16 23.56 9.96 38.35
C ALA A 16 22.57 8.90 38.83
N GLN A 17 21.33 9.26 39.20
CA GLN A 17 20.29 8.28 39.59
C GLN A 17 19.46 7.77 38.41
N SER A 18 19.35 8.54 37.32
CA SER A 18 18.68 8.07 36.08
C SER A 18 19.58 7.17 35.22
N ILE A 19 20.90 7.30 35.34
CA ILE A 19 21.87 6.44 34.64
C ILE A 19 22.12 5.12 35.39
N LEU A 20 21.93 5.08 36.72
CA LEU A 20 22.00 3.82 37.48
C LEU A 20 20.71 2.97 37.41
N LEU A 21 19.54 3.55 37.10
CA LEU A 21 18.34 2.76 36.76
C LEU A 21 18.36 2.19 35.34
N LEU A 22 19.09 2.80 34.40
CA LEU A 22 19.33 2.21 33.08
C LEU A 22 20.38 1.09 33.09
N PHE A 23 21.29 1.04 34.07
CA PHE A 23 22.31 -0.02 34.19
C PHE A 23 21.93 -1.18 35.13
N SER A 24 20.83 -1.08 35.88
CA SER A 24 20.33 -2.16 36.75
C SER A 24 19.21 -3.02 36.14
N LEU A 25 18.75 -2.69 34.92
CA LEU A 25 17.91 -3.56 34.08
C LEU A 25 18.71 -4.38 33.06
N LEU A 26 20.05 -4.27 33.07
CA LEU A 26 20.95 -5.30 32.57
C LEU A 26 21.18 -6.33 33.68
N ALA A 27 20.08 -6.91 34.20
CA ALA A 27 20.17 -8.31 34.58
C ALA A 27 20.66 -8.99 33.30
N THR A 28 21.83 -9.60 33.36
CA THR A 28 22.29 -10.50 32.30
C THR A 28 21.12 -11.40 31.98
N LYS A 29 20.44 -11.16 30.85
CA LYS A 29 19.73 -12.22 30.17
C LYS A 29 20.84 -13.25 29.93
N THR A 30 20.95 -14.22 30.81
CA THR A 30 21.32 -15.56 30.39
C THR A 30 20.28 -15.87 29.31
N LEU A 31 20.58 -15.48 28.08
CA LEU A 31 19.85 -15.92 26.90
C LEU A 31 19.81 -17.43 27.08
N ALA A 32 18.61 -17.98 27.24
CA ALA A 32 18.45 -19.42 27.16
C ALA A 32 19.15 -19.85 25.87
N GLN A 33 19.99 -20.88 25.94
CA GLN A 33 20.64 -21.42 24.75
C GLN A 33 19.54 -21.70 23.71
N PRO A 34 19.70 -21.24 22.45
CA PRO A 34 18.70 -21.50 21.41
C PRO A 34 18.44 -23.00 21.31
N SER A 35 17.17 -23.38 21.22
CA SER A 35 16.75 -24.78 21.07
C SER A 35 17.03 -25.25 19.64
N SER A 36 17.43 -26.51 19.48
CA SER A 36 17.50 -27.12 18.14
C SER A 36 16.12 -27.41 17.55
N GLN A 37 15.11 -27.65 18.42
CA GLN A 37 13.70 -27.69 18.04
C GLN A 37 13.16 -26.25 17.97
N LEU A 38 12.76 -25.84 16.77
CA LEU A 38 12.14 -24.55 16.51
C LEU A 38 10.69 -24.54 17.04
N PRO A 39 10.32 -23.54 17.85
CA PRO A 39 8.96 -23.43 18.37
C PRO A 39 7.90 -23.28 17.28
N GLY A 40 6.83 -24.08 17.34
CA GLY A 40 5.73 -24.05 16.36
C GLY A 40 6.01 -24.80 15.06
N PHE A 41 7.11 -25.55 14.97
CA PHE A 41 7.44 -26.39 13.82
C PHE A 41 7.07 -27.84 14.06
N THR A 42 6.67 -28.52 12.99
CA THR A 42 6.41 -29.97 12.95
C THR A 42 7.52 -30.69 12.20
N THR A 43 7.63 -32.02 12.37
CA THR A 43 8.63 -32.82 11.65
C THR A 43 8.07 -33.32 10.32
N SER A 44 8.79 -33.06 9.24
CA SER A 44 8.48 -33.59 7.90
C SER A 44 8.65 -35.11 7.86
N PRO A 45 7.68 -35.88 7.33
CA PRO A 45 7.77 -37.35 7.24
C PRO A 45 8.75 -37.85 6.17
N TYR A 46 9.40 -36.97 5.40
CA TYR A 46 10.26 -37.35 4.28
C TYR A 46 11.76 -37.29 4.61
N PHE A 47 12.20 -36.23 5.30
CA PHE A 47 13.62 -35.94 5.57
C PHE A 47 13.84 -35.39 6.99
N ASP A 48 12.87 -35.57 7.91
CA ASP A 48 12.91 -35.12 9.30
C ASP A 48 13.13 -33.59 9.50
N GLU A 49 12.99 -32.83 8.41
CA GLU A 49 13.11 -31.36 8.41
C GLU A 49 12.01 -30.73 9.27
N GLN A 50 12.36 -29.63 9.92
CA GLN A 50 11.40 -28.86 10.70
C GLN A 50 10.60 -27.97 9.74
N VAL A 51 9.26 -28.12 9.72
CA VAL A 51 8.38 -27.37 8.82
C VAL A 51 7.25 -26.64 9.52
N ALA A 52 6.92 -25.44 9.02
CA ALA A 52 5.76 -24.65 9.42
C ALA A 52 5.07 -24.06 8.18
N THR A 53 3.74 -24.10 8.13
CA THR A 53 2.96 -23.55 7.00
C THR A 53 1.78 -22.77 7.52
N PHE A 54 1.58 -21.55 7.06
CA PHE A 54 0.49 -20.68 7.50
C PHE A 54 0.19 -19.58 6.48
N HIS A 55 -1.00 -19.01 6.56
CA HIS A 55 -1.30 -17.75 5.87
C HIS A 55 -0.73 -16.60 6.69
N LEU A 56 0.02 -15.73 6.03
CA LEU A 56 0.45 -14.47 6.62
C LEU A 56 -0.36 -13.42 5.88
N ASN A 57 -1.28 -12.74 6.58
CA ASN A 57 -2.36 -11.93 6.00
C ASN A 57 -3.24 -12.72 4.99
N GLU A 58 -4.37 -12.16 4.57
CA GLU A 58 -5.25 -12.81 3.56
C GLU A 58 -4.62 -12.86 2.15
N GLN A 59 -3.36 -12.44 1.99
CA GLN A 59 -2.75 -12.14 0.69
C GLN A 59 -1.59 -13.07 0.33
N MET A 60 -0.98 -13.81 1.27
CA MET A 60 0.10 -14.75 0.97
C MET A 60 0.16 -15.98 1.89
N THR A 61 0.64 -17.10 1.33
CA THR A 61 0.92 -18.33 2.08
C THR A 61 2.42 -18.53 2.21
N LEU A 62 2.86 -18.85 3.42
CA LEU A 62 4.26 -19.14 3.74
C LEU A 62 4.41 -20.63 4.06
N HIS A 63 5.45 -21.25 3.51
CA HIS A 63 5.97 -22.52 3.98
C HIS A 63 7.44 -22.35 4.35
N ILE A 64 7.80 -22.71 5.58
CA ILE A 64 9.15 -22.58 6.09
C ILE A 64 9.71 -23.97 6.29
N ASN A 65 10.85 -24.24 5.67
CA ASN A 65 11.58 -25.49 5.77
C ASN A 65 12.95 -25.21 6.40
N ALA A 66 13.17 -25.73 7.60
CA ALA A 66 14.40 -25.61 8.37
C ALA A 66 15.10 -26.98 8.50
N PRO A 67 16.41 -27.00 8.83
CA PRO A 67 17.14 -28.26 9.08
C PRO A 67 16.44 -29.13 10.12
N ALA A 68 16.60 -30.45 10.00
CA ALA A 68 16.17 -31.40 11.03
C ALA A 68 16.79 -31.04 12.40
N VAL A 69 16.10 -31.39 13.49
CA VAL A 69 16.53 -31.07 14.87
C VAL A 69 17.98 -31.50 15.12
N ASP A 70 18.34 -32.70 14.69
CA ASP A 70 19.68 -33.27 14.89
C ASP A 70 20.77 -32.62 14.02
N SER A 71 20.38 -31.89 12.97
CA SER A 71 21.28 -31.18 12.06
C SER A 71 21.29 -29.67 12.28
N PHE A 72 20.45 -29.15 13.18
CA PHE A 72 20.35 -27.73 13.47
C PHE A 72 21.47 -27.29 14.44
N MET A 73 22.32 -26.37 13.99
CA MET A 73 23.48 -25.89 14.75
C MET A 73 23.11 -24.64 15.57
N THR A 74 22.84 -24.80 16.85
CA THR A 74 22.32 -23.70 17.72
C THR A 74 23.33 -22.57 17.97
N ASP A 75 24.61 -22.79 17.68
CA ASP A 75 25.69 -21.80 17.76
C ASP A 75 25.89 -21.01 16.45
N LYS A 76 25.14 -21.34 15.40
CA LYS A 76 25.24 -20.72 14.07
C LYS A 76 24.02 -19.83 13.77
N PRO A 77 24.20 -18.74 13.00
CA PRO A 77 23.09 -17.89 12.61
C PRO A 77 22.10 -18.62 11.68
N ILE A 78 20.88 -18.10 11.54
CA ILE A 78 19.92 -18.54 10.51
C ILE A 78 20.04 -17.66 9.26
N GLY A 79 20.22 -18.29 8.10
CA GLY A 79 20.05 -17.64 6.80
C GLY A 79 18.67 -17.95 6.24
N LEU A 80 17.80 -16.94 6.17
CA LEU A 80 16.45 -17.05 5.62
C LEU A 80 16.49 -16.82 4.10
N ALA A 81 16.48 -17.91 3.33
CA ALA A 81 16.31 -17.87 1.89
C ALA A 81 14.83 -17.68 1.54
N LEU A 82 14.44 -16.43 1.32
CA LEU A 82 13.10 -16.04 0.93
C LEU A 82 12.93 -16.34 -0.55
N PHE A 83 12.41 -17.52 -0.87
CA PHE A 83 12.18 -18.00 -2.23
C PHE A 83 10.77 -17.62 -2.69
N ALA A 84 10.67 -16.54 -3.45
CA ALA A 84 9.43 -16.13 -4.09
C ALA A 84 9.11 -17.04 -5.30
N LEU A 85 7.91 -17.61 -5.29
CA LEU A 85 7.50 -18.63 -6.26
C LEU A 85 7.33 -18.07 -7.68
N PRO A 86 7.53 -18.90 -8.71
CA PRO A 86 7.22 -18.54 -10.08
C PRO A 86 5.71 -18.47 -10.33
N ASN A 87 5.33 -17.77 -11.40
CA ASN A 87 3.92 -17.62 -11.77
C ASN A 87 3.30 -19.00 -12.09
N GLY A 88 2.12 -19.27 -11.51
CA GLY A 88 1.34 -20.47 -11.76
C GLY A 88 1.75 -21.69 -10.94
N ASN A 89 2.75 -21.59 -10.05
CA ASN A 89 3.18 -22.69 -9.20
C ASN A 89 2.63 -22.56 -7.78
N THR A 90 2.30 -23.70 -7.15
CA THR A 90 2.10 -23.79 -5.70
C THR A 90 3.41 -24.08 -4.96
N ILE A 91 3.39 -23.95 -3.64
CA ILE A 91 4.47 -24.37 -2.72
C ILE A 91 4.85 -25.83 -2.98
N GLU A 92 3.85 -26.71 -3.07
CA GLU A 92 4.05 -28.15 -3.22
C GLU A 92 4.76 -28.49 -4.53
N GLN A 93 4.35 -27.83 -5.63
CA GLN A 93 4.99 -27.98 -6.94
C GLN A 93 6.43 -27.45 -6.93
N THR A 94 6.69 -26.36 -6.19
CA THR A 94 8.01 -25.72 -6.11
C THR A 94 9.00 -26.50 -5.24
N VAL A 95 8.55 -26.99 -4.08
CA VAL A 95 9.31 -27.94 -3.25
C VAL A 95 9.67 -29.18 -4.07
N GLY A 96 8.70 -29.67 -4.85
CA GLY A 96 8.86 -30.76 -5.81
C GLY A 96 8.81 -32.14 -5.16
N LYS A 97 8.52 -33.16 -5.98
CA LYS A 97 8.51 -34.56 -5.56
C LYS A 97 8.91 -35.49 -6.70
N ILE A 98 9.15 -36.76 -6.37
CA ILE A 98 9.26 -37.83 -7.35
C ILE A 98 7.90 -37.99 -8.05
N LEU A 99 7.87 -37.88 -9.38
CA LEU A 99 6.63 -38.02 -10.15
C LEU A 99 6.08 -39.45 -10.07
N GLN A 100 4.76 -39.52 -9.87
CA GLN A 100 3.95 -40.71 -9.98
C GLN A 100 2.99 -40.58 -11.18
N ALA A 101 2.40 -41.68 -11.62
CA ALA A 101 1.48 -41.67 -12.75
C ALA A 101 0.26 -40.79 -12.46
N GLY A 102 0.02 -39.79 -13.32
CA GLY A 102 -1.09 -38.84 -13.18
C GLY A 102 -0.74 -37.55 -12.44
N ASP A 103 0.48 -37.42 -11.92
CA ASP A 103 0.95 -36.18 -11.33
C ASP A 103 1.10 -35.07 -12.36
N ASP A 104 0.88 -33.84 -11.90
CA ASP A 104 1.19 -32.64 -12.66
C ASP A 104 2.71 -32.51 -12.88
N TRP A 105 3.11 -32.15 -14.10
CA TRP A 105 4.52 -32.05 -14.47
C TRP A 105 5.28 -30.97 -13.68
N HIS A 106 4.61 -29.95 -13.14
CA HIS A 106 5.24 -28.88 -12.35
C HIS A 106 5.96 -29.40 -11.11
N TYR A 107 5.62 -30.59 -10.60
CA TYR A 107 6.33 -31.22 -9.48
C TYR A 107 7.78 -31.61 -9.81
N ASP A 108 8.18 -31.67 -11.08
CA ASP A 108 9.49 -32.18 -11.53
C ASP A 108 10.43 -31.12 -12.12
N ILE A 109 10.08 -29.83 -12.07
CA ILE A 109 10.83 -28.80 -12.82
C ILE A 109 11.66 -27.85 -11.95
N GLN A 110 11.43 -27.83 -10.63
CA GLN A 110 12.10 -26.91 -9.69
C GLN A 110 12.93 -27.67 -8.65
N HIS A 111 12.29 -28.57 -7.89
CA HIS A 111 12.86 -29.32 -6.76
C HIS A 111 13.66 -28.45 -5.79
N ILE A 112 13.17 -27.25 -5.45
CA ILE A 112 13.89 -26.35 -4.55
C ILE A 112 14.11 -27.01 -3.19
N GLY A 113 13.21 -27.90 -2.73
CA GLY A 113 13.42 -28.67 -1.50
C GLY A 113 14.66 -29.57 -1.57
N ALA A 114 14.84 -30.31 -2.67
CA ALA A 114 16.01 -31.17 -2.87
C ALA A 114 17.29 -30.35 -3.06
N GLN A 115 17.22 -29.23 -3.78
CA GLN A 115 18.34 -28.32 -3.96
C GLN A 115 18.75 -27.64 -2.64
N THR A 116 17.80 -27.27 -1.78
CA THR A 116 18.08 -26.77 -0.41
C THR A 116 18.83 -27.81 0.41
N ARG A 117 18.40 -29.08 0.37
CA ARG A 117 19.09 -30.19 1.07
C ARG A 117 20.54 -30.33 0.59
N PHE A 118 20.76 -30.29 -0.73
CA PHE A 118 22.11 -30.32 -1.30
C PHE A 118 22.97 -29.17 -0.76
N VAL A 119 22.45 -27.95 -0.71
CA VAL A 119 23.19 -26.79 -0.19
C VAL A 119 23.52 -26.98 1.30
N ARG A 120 22.61 -27.53 2.11
CA ARG A 120 22.87 -27.83 3.53
C ARG A 120 23.98 -28.86 3.76
N GLU A 121 24.17 -29.80 2.83
CA GLU A 121 25.24 -30.80 2.90
C GLU A 121 26.64 -30.20 2.67
N HIS A 122 26.73 -29.02 2.06
CA HIS A 122 28.00 -28.38 1.68
C HIS A 122 28.27 -27.07 2.44
N MET A 123 27.22 -26.31 2.78
CA MET A 123 27.34 -25.05 3.51
C MET A 123 27.01 -25.23 5.00
N HIS A 124 28.01 -25.02 5.86
CA HIS A 124 27.85 -25.15 7.32
C HIS A 124 28.12 -23.85 8.10
N ASP A 125 28.27 -22.72 7.39
CA ASP A 125 28.52 -21.42 8.03
C ASP A 125 27.29 -20.89 8.79
N TYR A 126 26.09 -21.32 8.41
CA TYR A 126 24.81 -20.93 8.97
C TYR A 126 23.74 -22.02 8.74
N ASN A 127 22.66 -21.98 9.51
CA ASN A 127 21.49 -22.83 9.28
C ASN A 127 20.67 -22.25 8.11
N LEU A 128 20.73 -22.88 6.93
CA LEU A 128 19.92 -22.47 5.80
C LEU A 128 18.44 -22.87 6.01
N VAL A 129 17.57 -21.87 6.13
CA VAL A 129 16.12 -22.02 6.22
C VAL A 129 15.51 -21.46 4.95
N THR A 130 14.77 -22.28 4.21
CA THR A 130 14.09 -21.84 2.98
C THR A 130 12.65 -21.48 3.30
N VAL A 131 12.27 -20.25 2.97
CA VAL A 131 10.91 -19.73 3.12
C VAL A 131 10.30 -19.61 1.72
N TYR A 132 9.31 -20.44 1.43
CA TYR A 132 8.56 -20.43 0.19
C TYR A 132 7.42 -19.41 0.31
N LEU A 133 7.38 -18.44 -0.60
CA LEU A 133 6.42 -17.34 -0.60
C LEU A 133 5.45 -17.46 -1.79
N GLU A 134 4.21 -17.86 -1.50
CA GLU A 134 3.13 -18.03 -2.47
C GLU A 134 2.15 -16.85 -2.39
N ALA A 135 2.06 -16.07 -3.46
CA ALA A 135 1.07 -15.01 -3.58
C ALA A 135 -0.35 -15.59 -3.78
N SER A 136 -1.39 -14.93 -3.26
CA SER A 136 -2.78 -15.41 -3.38
C SER A 136 -3.28 -15.55 -4.83
N GLN A 137 -2.76 -14.77 -5.77
CA GLN A 137 -3.04 -14.94 -7.22
C GLN A 137 -2.07 -15.88 -7.94
N MET A 138 -1.19 -16.57 -7.21
CA MET A 138 -0.11 -17.41 -7.75
C MET A 138 0.76 -16.67 -8.79
N SER A 139 0.85 -15.34 -8.68
CA SER A 139 1.58 -14.46 -9.59
C SER A 139 1.92 -13.17 -8.87
N TRP A 140 3.20 -12.96 -8.55
CA TRP A 140 3.66 -11.74 -7.87
C TRP A 140 3.40 -10.45 -8.67
N PRO A 141 3.56 -10.43 -10.02
CA PRO A 141 3.16 -9.28 -10.81
C PRO A 141 1.66 -8.96 -10.70
N ALA A 142 0.79 -9.97 -10.83
CA ALA A 142 -0.66 -9.77 -10.72
C ALA A 142 -1.06 -9.38 -9.29
N TRP A 143 -0.41 -9.97 -8.29
CA TRP A 143 -0.56 -9.61 -6.88
C TRP A 143 -0.21 -8.14 -6.67
N THR A 144 0.95 -7.67 -7.14
CA THR A 144 1.33 -6.26 -7.01
C THR A 144 0.32 -5.31 -7.66
N THR A 145 -0.24 -5.65 -8.82
CA THR A 145 -1.28 -4.83 -9.45
C THR A 145 -2.55 -4.71 -8.58
N ASN A 146 -2.88 -5.75 -7.82
CA ASN A 146 -4.09 -5.77 -6.98
C ASN A 146 -3.89 -5.16 -5.58
N PHE A 147 -2.64 -4.93 -5.15
CA PHE A 147 -2.31 -4.41 -3.83
C PHE A 147 -1.45 -3.15 -3.97
N PRO A 148 -2.07 -1.94 -3.98
CA PRO A 148 -1.37 -0.67 -4.21
C PRO A 148 -0.24 -0.34 -3.23
N ASN A 149 -0.20 -0.98 -2.06
CA ASN A 149 0.85 -0.87 -1.03
C ASN A 149 1.75 -2.12 -0.95
N ALA A 150 1.95 -2.80 -2.08
CA ALA A 150 2.70 -4.05 -2.21
C ALA A 150 4.09 -3.99 -1.57
N GLU A 151 4.82 -2.88 -1.74
CA GLU A 151 6.15 -2.65 -1.21
C GLU A 151 6.20 -2.64 0.31
N ASP A 152 5.20 -2.03 0.96
CA ASP A 152 5.10 -2.00 2.42
C ASP A 152 4.75 -3.36 2.99
N ILE A 153 3.80 -4.07 2.35
CA ILE A 153 3.42 -5.43 2.76
C ILE A 153 4.62 -6.38 2.67
N VAL A 154 5.38 -6.30 1.57
CA VAL A 154 6.56 -7.14 1.36
C VAL A 154 7.66 -6.79 2.37
N ARG A 155 7.94 -5.50 2.60
CA ARG A 155 8.91 -5.08 3.61
C ARG A 155 8.52 -5.59 5.01
N GLN A 156 7.27 -5.40 5.41
CA GLN A 156 6.76 -5.87 6.70
C GLN A 156 6.81 -7.40 6.84
N THR A 157 6.60 -8.13 5.74
CA THR A 157 6.75 -9.60 5.70
C THR A 157 8.19 -10.02 6.00
N VAL A 158 9.17 -9.37 5.39
CA VAL A 158 10.60 -9.64 5.65
C VAL A 158 10.96 -9.32 7.10
N GLU A 159 10.49 -8.18 7.62
CA GLU A 159 10.70 -7.77 9.02
C GLU A 159 10.04 -8.72 10.02
N TYR A 160 8.82 -9.18 9.73
CA TYR A 160 8.10 -10.18 10.52
C TYR A 160 8.90 -11.50 10.59
N LEU A 161 9.42 -11.98 9.47
CA LEU A 161 10.24 -13.19 9.43
C LEU A 161 11.53 -13.03 10.25
N LEU A 162 12.24 -11.89 10.12
CA LEU A 162 13.39 -11.61 10.98
C LEU A 162 13.04 -11.64 12.47
N ALA A 163 11.92 -11.03 12.85
CA ALA A 163 11.46 -10.99 14.23
C ALA A 163 11.10 -12.40 14.77
N CYS A 164 10.55 -13.29 13.94
CA CYS A 164 10.29 -14.68 14.32
C CYS A 164 11.56 -15.47 14.68
N PHE A 165 12.70 -15.12 14.08
CA PHE A 165 13.97 -15.81 14.27
C PHE A 165 15.02 -14.99 15.02
N GLN A 166 14.63 -13.89 15.69
CA GLN A 166 15.58 -12.93 16.27
C GLN A 166 16.59 -13.55 17.26
N ASP A 167 16.21 -14.63 17.95
CA ASP A 167 17.06 -15.32 18.94
C ASP A 167 18.18 -16.15 18.27
N TYR A 168 18.17 -16.28 16.94
CA TYR A 168 19.09 -17.07 16.13
C TYR A 168 19.94 -16.21 15.18
N ALA A 169 20.12 -14.92 15.49
CA ALA A 169 20.90 -13.96 14.69
C ALA A 169 20.59 -14.04 13.17
N PRO A 170 19.33 -13.82 12.77
CA PRO A 170 18.89 -14.14 11.42
C PRO A 170 19.39 -13.10 10.41
N PHE A 171 19.58 -13.53 9.18
CA PHE A 171 19.84 -12.67 8.03
C PHE A 171 19.04 -13.15 6.82
N ILE A 172 18.89 -12.28 5.81
CA ILE A 172 18.06 -12.51 4.63
C ILE A 172 18.92 -12.85 3.40
N VAL A 173 18.45 -13.85 2.67
CA VAL A 173 18.80 -14.11 1.27
C VAL A 173 17.54 -13.91 0.43
N LEU A 174 17.52 -12.87 -0.40
CA LEU A 174 16.41 -12.61 -1.32
C LEU A 174 16.60 -13.46 -2.57
N THR A 175 15.63 -14.32 -2.89
CA THR A 175 15.72 -15.21 -4.05
C THR A 175 14.35 -15.51 -4.63
N GLY A 176 14.31 -15.99 -5.87
CA GLY A 176 13.06 -16.32 -6.53
C GLY A 176 13.25 -16.61 -8.00
N HIS A 177 12.29 -17.34 -8.55
CA HIS A 177 12.26 -17.72 -9.96
C HIS A 177 11.14 -17.00 -10.69
N SER A 178 11.36 -16.66 -11.97
CA SER A 178 10.34 -16.09 -12.84
C SER A 178 9.69 -14.81 -12.24
N GLY A 179 8.35 -14.75 -12.22
CA GLY A 179 7.59 -13.68 -11.59
C GLY A 179 7.92 -13.43 -10.12
N GLY A 180 8.49 -14.40 -9.40
CA GLY A 180 8.98 -14.24 -8.03
C GLY A 180 9.99 -13.11 -7.85
N GLY A 181 10.70 -12.71 -8.92
CA GLY A 181 11.56 -11.53 -8.86
C GLY A 181 10.80 -10.22 -8.60
N ARG A 182 9.49 -10.15 -8.89
CA ARG A 182 8.67 -9.00 -8.52
C ARG A 182 8.56 -8.82 -7.00
N PHE A 183 8.54 -9.91 -6.21
CA PHE A 183 8.64 -9.81 -4.75
C PHE A 183 9.93 -9.12 -4.32
N ILE A 184 11.06 -9.49 -4.94
CA ILE A 184 12.36 -8.88 -4.66
C ILE A 184 12.32 -7.38 -4.98
N PHE A 185 11.79 -6.99 -6.15
CA PHE A 185 11.70 -5.56 -6.49
C PHE A 185 10.73 -4.79 -5.60
N ASN A 186 9.58 -5.35 -5.21
CA ASN A 186 8.70 -4.70 -4.23
C ASN A 186 9.43 -4.47 -2.90
N TYR A 187 10.26 -5.42 -2.45
CA TYR A 187 11.09 -5.22 -1.26
C TYR A 187 12.09 -4.07 -1.45
N LEU A 188 12.75 -4.01 -2.61
CA LEU A 188 13.70 -2.95 -2.94
C LEU A 188 13.03 -1.57 -3.04
N ASP A 189 11.81 -1.52 -3.58
CA ASP A 189 10.98 -0.31 -3.67
C ASP A 189 10.56 0.18 -2.27
N GLY A 190 10.30 -0.75 -1.35
CA GLY A 190 9.88 -0.46 0.02
C GLY A 190 10.99 0.03 0.94
N VAL A 191 12.26 -0.01 0.50
CA VAL A 191 13.41 0.40 1.32
C VAL A 191 14.24 1.49 0.64
N THR A 192 14.64 2.50 1.40
CA THR A 192 15.52 3.57 0.89
C THR A 192 16.93 3.07 0.57
N THR A 193 17.41 2.10 1.36
CA THR A 193 18.68 1.39 1.16
C THR A 193 18.50 -0.07 1.53
N ILE A 194 19.18 -0.99 0.83
CA ILE A 194 19.14 -2.41 1.17
C ILE A 194 19.79 -2.61 2.55
N PRO A 195 19.06 -3.12 3.56
CA PRO A 195 19.57 -3.22 4.92
C PRO A 195 20.73 -4.20 5.08
N ASP A 196 21.52 -4.01 6.14
CA ASP A 196 22.73 -4.81 6.42
C ASP A 196 22.46 -6.30 6.69
N TYR A 197 21.23 -6.63 7.09
CA TYR A 197 20.78 -8.01 7.28
C TYR A 197 20.54 -8.74 5.96
N VAL A 198 20.48 -8.07 4.81
CA VAL A 198 20.41 -8.72 3.50
C VAL A 198 21.84 -9.06 3.06
N LYS A 199 22.17 -10.35 3.00
CA LYS A 199 23.52 -10.84 2.68
C LYS A 199 23.68 -11.35 1.26
N ARG A 200 22.58 -11.75 0.62
CA ARG A 200 22.62 -12.25 -0.74
C ARG A 200 21.33 -11.90 -1.49
N ILE A 201 21.48 -11.52 -2.75
CA ILE A 201 20.37 -11.31 -3.68
C ILE A 201 20.61 -12.19 -4.89
N CYS A 202 19.67 -13.09 -5.16
CA CYS A 202 19.72 -14.07 -6.23
C CYS A 202 18.55 -13.86 -7.19
N PHE A 203 18.86 -13.62 -8.46
CA PHE A 203 17.86 -13.62 -9.52
C PHE A 203 18.03 -14.88 -10.36
N LEU A 204 17.14 -15.85 -10.16
CA LEU A 204 17.07 -17.05 -10.99
C LEU A 204 16.06 -16.80 -12.10
N ASP A 205 16.52 -16.27 -13.24
CA ASP A 205 15.70 -15.93 -14.39
C ASP A 205 14.47 -15.09 -14.01
N SER A 206 14.69 -14.09 -13.15
CA SER A 206 13.63 -13.35 -12.44
C SER A 206 13.84 -11.83 -12.36
N ASN A 207 14.92 -11.28 -12.91
CA ASN A 207 15.23 -9.84 -12.82
C ASN A 207 14.48 -8.94 -13.81
N TYR A 208 13.26 -9.32 -14.26
CA TYR A 208 12.47 -8.57 -15.24
C TYR A 208 12.24 -7.10 -14.85
N GLY A 209 12.07 -6.83 -13.55
CA GLY A 209 11.81 -5.51 -13.00
C GLY A 209 13.03 -4.58 -12.94
N TYR A 210 14.23 -5.05 -13.30
CA TYR A 210 15.42 -4.21 -13.18
C TYR A 210 15.43 -3.05 -14.18
N ASP A 211 15.72 -1.85 -13.69
CA ASP A 211 16.26 -0.75 -14.48
C ASP A 211 17.37 -0.02 -13.70
N ASN A 212 17.98 0.98 -14.34
CA ASN A 212 19.14 1.68 -13.79
C ASN A 212 18.85 2.46 -12.50
N SER A 213 17.58 2.73 -12.15
CA SER A 213 17.23 3.41 -10.90
C SER A 213 17.65 2.61 -9.65
N TYR A 214 17.63 1.27 -9.71
CA TYR A 214 18.11 0.40 -8.64
C TYR A 214 19.64 0.33 -8.54
N GLY A 215 20.36 0.78 -9.57
CA GLY A 215 21.80 0.57 -9.70
C GLY A 215 22.61 1.11 -8.51
N ASN A 216 22.31 2.33 -8.05
CA ASN A 216 22.96 2.91 -6.87
C ASN A 216 22.66 2.14 -5.58
N GLN A 217 21.46 1.59 -5.45
CA GLN A 217 21.07 0.80 -4.28
C GLN A 217 21.94 -0.46 -4.17
N PHE A 218 22.14 -1.19 -5.28
CA PHE A 218 23.04 -2.35 -5.34
C PHE A 218 24.50 -1.98 -5.08
N VAL A 219 25.02 -0.90 -5.67
CA VAL A 219 26.42 -0.46 -5.47
C VAL A 219 26.67 -0.11 -4.01
N ASN A 220 25.78 0.68 -3.39
CA ASN A 220 25.89 1.06 -1.99
C ASN A 220 25.85 -0.17 -1.08
N TRP A 221 24.94 -1.10 -1.37
CA TRP A 221 24.82 -2.35 -0.63
C TRP A 221 26.08 -3.21 -0.75
N LEU A 222 26.56 -3.52 -1.95
CA LEU A 222 27.75 -4.35 -2.18
C LEU A 222 29.03 -3.77 -1.56
N ASN A 223 29.15 -2.44 -1.52
CA ASN A 223 30.28 -1.75 -0.90
C ASN A 223 30.19 -1.69 0.63
N GLY A 224 29.00 -1.86 1.21
CA GLY A 224 28.79 -1.75 2.66
C GLY A 224 29.44 -2.87 3.48
N ALA A 225 29.56 -4.09 2.93
CA ALA A 225 30.25 -5.20 3.60
C ALA A 225 30.78 -6.26 2.61
N PRO A 226 31.86 -6.99 2.95
CA PRO A 226 32.45 -8.01 2.08
C PRO A 226 31.67 -9.33 2.03
N ASP A 227 30.67 -9.53 2.90
CA ASP A 227 29.83 -10.73 2.97
C ASP A 227 28.52 -10.59 2.17
N ARG A 228 28.48 -9.65 1.21
CA ARG A 228 27.33 -9.36 0.35
C ARG A 228 27.56 -9.82 -1.08
N TYR A 229 26.61 -10.60 -1.61
CA TYR A 229 26.73 -11.31 -2.88
C TYR A 229 25.53 -11.08 -3.81
N LEU A 230 25.79 -10.74 -5.07
CA LEU A 230 24.78 -10.61 -6.12
C LEU A 230 25.00 -11.71 -7.17
N SER A 231 23.99 -12.57 -7.37
CA SER A 231 24.00 -13.62 -8.39
C SER A 231 22.81 -13.47 -9.32
N VAL A 232 23.06 -13.46 -10.63
CA VAL A 232 22.03 -13.33 -11.67
C VAL A 232 22.22 -14.42 -12.70
N ILE A 233 21.19 -15.23 -12.91
CA ILE A 233 21.12 -16.22 -13.98
C ILE A 233 20.01 -15.81 -14.94
N ALA A 234 20.33 -15.78 -16.24
CA ALA A 234 19.35 -15.57 -17.29
C ALA A 234 19.70 -16.40 -18.53
N TYR A 235 18.70 -16.75 -19.33
CA TYR A 235 18.93 -17.27 -20.68
C TYR A 235 18.53 -16.24 -21.73
N ASN A 236 18.94 -16.47 -22.98
CA ASN A 236 18.52 -15.65 -24.09
C ASN A 236 17.05 -15.95 -24.44
N ASP A 237 16.15 -15.37 -23.65
CA ASP A 237 14.70 -15.41 -23.81
C ASP A 237 14.22 -14.50 -24.95
N SER A 238 14.99 -13.47 -25.32
CA SER A 238 14.68 -12.56 -26.45
C SER A 238 14.55 -13.25 -27.82
N VAL A 239 15.05 -14.49 -27.94
CA VAL A 239 14.95 -15.31 -29.15
C VAL A 239 14.13 -16.58 -28.95
N ALA A 240 13.58 -16.80 -27.75
CA ALA A 240 12.80 -17.99 -27.44
C ALA A 240 11.41 -17.92 -28.11
N LEU A 241 10.98 -19.04 -28.69
CA LEU A 241 9.73 -19.14 -29.42
C LEU A 241 8.78 -20.16 -28.77
N TYR A 242 7.50 -19.80 -28.67
CA TYR A 242 6.40 -20.72 -28.38
C TYR A 242 5.47 -20.78 -29.58
N ASN A 243 5.29 -21.98 -30.16
CA ASN A 243 4.52 -22.17 -31.40
C ASN A 243 4.94 -21.24 -32.56
N GLY A 244 6.23 -20.89 -32.62
CA GLY A 244 6.79 -20.00 -33.66
C GLY A 244 6.72 -18.50 -33.35
N GLU A 245 6.06 -18.11 -32.25
CA GLU A 245 5.93 -16.71 -31.85
C GLU A 245 6.88 -16.37 -30.68
N PRO A 246 7.47 -15.16 -30.65
CA PRO A 246 8.28 -14.69 -29.53
C PRO A 246 7.48 -14.66 -28.23
N ILE A 247 8.06 -15.18 -27.14
CA ILE A 247 7.42 -15.19 -25.82
C ILE A 247 7.64 -13.90 -25.02
N VAL A 248 8.70 -13.16 -25.33
CA VAL A 248 9.05 -11.88 -24.70
C VAL A 248 9.55 -10.89 -25.74
N SER A 249 9.37 -9.60 -25.47
CA SER A 249 9.93 -8.56 -26.33
C SER A 249 11.47 -8.51 -26.20
N PRO A 250 12.19 -7.95 -27.19
CA PRO A 250 13.65 -7.89 -27.16
C PRO A 250 14.25 -7.21 -25.93
N THR A 251 13.48 -6.34 -25.27
CA THR A 251 13.88 -5.58 -24.07
C THR A 251 13.10 -5.97 -22.81
N GLY A 252 12.11 -6.85 -22.93
CA GLY A 252 11.22 -7.25 -21.84
C GLY A 252 11.76 -8.42 -21.01
N GLY A 253 12.66 -9.22 -21.58
CA GLY A 253 13.20 -10.43 -20.98
C GLY A 253 14.38 -10.24 -20.02
N THR A 254 14.67 -11.28 -19.23
CA THR A 254 15.79 -11.33 -18.28
C THR A 254 17.14 -11.23 -18.98
N TRP A 255 17.25 -11.68 -20.24
CA TRP A 255 18.46 -11.53 -21.05
C TRP A 255 18.90 -10.08 -21.17
N TYR A 256 17.96 -9.21 -21.52
CA TYR A 256 18.22 -7.79 -21.72
C TYR A 256 18.44 -7.08 -20.37
N ARG A 257 17.59 -7.38 -19.38
CA ARG A 257 17.65 -6.78 -18.04
C ARG A 257 18.94 -7.11 -17.31
N SER A 258 19.44 -8.34 -17.45
CA SER A 258 20.73 -8.76 -16.88
C SER A 258 21.93 -8.04 -17.53
N ARG A 259 21.89 -7.82 -18.85
CA ARG A 259 22.91 -7.04 -19.55
C ARG A 259 22.87 -5.56 -19.14
N MET A 260 21.69 -4.99 -18.96
CA MET A 260 21.52 -3.63 -18.46
C MET A 260 22.15 -3.49 -17.06
N MET A 261 21.86 -4.44 -16.16
CA MET A 261 22.46 -4.48 -14.83
C MET A 261 23.98 -4.59 -14.89
N GLN A 262 24.50 -5.51 -15.71
CA GLN A 262 25.94 -5.67 -15.93
C GLN A 262 26.59 -4.37 -16.42
N GLN A 263 25.99 -3.70 -17.41
CA GLN A 263 26.50 -2.45 -17.98
C GLN A 263 26.49 -1.30 -16.97
N TYR A 264 25.47 -1.21 -16.12
CA TYR A 264 25.44 -0.22 -15.04
C TYR A 264 26.56 -0.49 -14.03
N LEU A 265 26.65 -1.72 -13.53
CA LEU A 265 27.65 -2.09 -12.52
C LEU A 265 29.09 -1.97 -13.05
N ALA A 266 29.32 -2.15 -14.35
CA ALA A 266 30.63 -1.97 -14.97
C ALA A 266 31.17 -0.53 -14.91
N GLN A 267 30.32 0.45 -14.59
CA GLN A 267 30.74 1.83 -14.32
C GLN A 267 31.43 1.97 -12.95
N HIS A 268 31.20 1.01 -12.05
CA HIS A 268 31.70 1.02 -10.67
C HIS A 268 32.73 -0.08 -10.38
N TYR A 269 32.62 -1.22 -11.06
CA TYR A 269 33.47 -2.40 -10.85
C TYR A 269 34.13 -2.86 -12.14
N THR A 270 35.34 -3.40 -12.02
CA THR A 270 36.01 -4.04 -13.16
C THR A 270 35.51 -5.48 -13.32
N PHE A 271 34.91 -5.78 -14.48
CA PHE A 271 34.42 -7.11 -14.80
C PHE A 271 35.44 -7.95 -15.55
N THR A 272 35.56 -9.22 -15.17
CA THR A 272 36.14 -10.29 -15.98
C THR A 272 35.01 -11.01 -16.71
N THR A 273 35.14 -11.19 -18.01
CA THR A 273 34.13 -11.88 -18.83
C THR A 273 34.72 -13.14 -19.45
N ASN A 274 34.06 -14.27 -19.19
CA ASN A 274 34.37 -15.57 -19.79
C ASN A 274 33.21 -15.99 -20.70
N GLU A 275 33.49 -16.21 -21.98
CA GLU A 275 32.48 -16.60 -22.96
C GLU A 275 32.87 -17.90 -23.65
N ASP A 276 31.93 -18.84 -23.70
CA ASP A 276 32.03 -20.11 -24.42
C ASP A 276 30.82 -20.26 -25.38
N ASP A 277 30.71 -21.39 -26.09
CA ASP A 277 29.62 -21.63 -27.05
C ASP A 277 28.22 -21.63 -26.41
N SER A 278 28.14 -21.89 -25.11
CA SER A 278 26.90 -22.05 -24.35
C SER A 278 26.56 -20.88 -23.44
N PHE A 279 27.56 -20.15 -22.93
CA PHE A 279 27.40 -19.16 -21.87
C PHE A 279 28.28 -17.93 -22.05
N ILE A 280 27.82 -16.83 -21.47
CA ILE A 280 28.62 -15.64 -21.17
C ILE A 280 28.55 -15.46 -19.65
N ARG A 281 29.70 -15.38 -18.99
CA ARG A 281 29.80 -15.24 -17.53
C ARG A 281 30.57 -13.99 -17.20
N HIS A 282 29.99 -13.12 -16.38
CA HIS A 282 30.58 -11.88 -15.93
C HIS A 282 30.83 -11.95 -14.43
N TYR A 283 32.07 -11.69 -14.01
CA TYR A 283 32.51 -11.69 -12.63
C TYR A 283 33.08 -10.33 -12.23
N ALA A 284 32.75 -9.86 -11.04
CA ALA A 284 33.37 -8.66 -10.48
C ALA A 284 33.46 -8.74 -8.96
N LEU A 285 34.24 -7.82 -8.38
CA LEU A 285 34.34 -7.59 -6.93
C LEU A 285 34.72 -8.88 -6.17
N ASP A 286 35.85 -9.49 -6.56
CA ASP A 286 36.36 -10.75 -5.99
C ASP A 286 35.30 -11.88 -6.01
N ASN A 287 34.62 -12.04 -7.14
CA ASN A 287 33.54 -13.01 -7.40
C ASN A 287 32.27 -12.82 -6.56
N ARG A 288 32.12 -11.70 -5.85
CA ARG A 288 30.88 -11.37 -5.13
C ARG A 288 29.74 -10.93 -6.06
N ILE A 289 30.06 -10.57 -7.30
CA ILE A 289 29.09 -10.31 -8.35
C ILE A 289 29.29 -11.36 -9.45
N GLU A 290 28.24 -12.12 -9.75
CA GLU A 290 28.20 -13.03 -10.90
C GLU A 290 26.93 -12.80 -11.73
N ILE A 291 27.10 -12.67 -13.05
CA ILE A 291 26.00 -12.63 -14.02
C ILE A 291 26.25 -13.70 -15.08
N VAL A 292 25.43 -14.74 -15.10
CA VAL A 292 25.50 -15.87 -16.03
C VAL A 292 24.40 -15.78 -17.06
N LEU A 293 24.79 -15.76 -18.34
CA LEU A 293 23.89 -15.61 -19.48
C LEU A 293 23.97 -16.85 -20.39
N LYS A 294 22.93 -17.70 -20.39
CA LYS A 294 22.82 -18.87 -21.26
C LYS A 294 22.42 -18.48 -22.68
N LYS A 295 23.26 -18.79 -23.67
CA LYS A 295 22.95 -18.62 -25.09
C LYS A 295 21.85 -19.61 -25.53
N ASN A 296 20.99 -19.20 -26.46
CA ASN A 296 19.84 -19.96 -26.94
C ASN A 296 19.78 -20.09 -28.48
N PRO A 297 20.77 -20.73 -29.13
CA PRO A 297 20.79 -20.85 -30.59
C PRO A 297 19.64 -21.69 -31.15
N THR A 298 19.01 -22.52 -30.32
CA THR A 298 17.88 -23.38 -30.69
C THR A 298 16.52 -22.72 -30.49
N GLN A 299 16.47 -21.48 -30.00
CA GLN A 299 15.23 -20.73 -29.75
C GLN A 299 14.24 -21.46 -28.80
N ALA A 300 14.78 -22.27 -27.89
CA ALA A 300 13.99 -23.09 -26.98
C ALA A 300 13.56 -22.30 -25.73
N ILE A 301 12.51 -22.78 -25.05
CA ILE A 301 12.09 -22.26 -23.75
C ILE A 301 12.94 -22.95 -22.67
N LEU A 302 13.93 -22.25 -22.11
CA LEU A 302 14.86 -22.79 -21.12
C LEU A 302 14.54 -22.33 -19.68
N HIS A 303 13.40 -21.65 -19.52
CA HIS A 303 12.99 -20.93 -18.32
C HIS A 303 13.09 -21.75 -17.02
N THR A 304 12.58 -22.99 -17.03
CA THR A 304 12.60 -23.91 -15.89
C THR A 304 13.81 -24.85 -15.92
N VAL A 305 14.33 -25.15 -17.11
CA VAL A 305 15.51 -26.01 -17.31
C VAL A 305 16.73 -25.48 -16.57
N GLN A 306 16.90 -24.15 -16.50
CA GLN A 306 18.00 -23.55 -15.75
C GLN A 306 17.90 -23.80 -14.24
N VAL A 307 16.68 -23.90 -13.69
CA VAL A 307 16.48 -24.21 -12.28
C VAL A 307 16.71 -25.68 -12.02
N GLU A 308 16.09 -26.53 -12.83
CA GLU A 308 16.24 -27.98 -12.82
C GLU A 308 17.73 -28.37 -12.85
N ARG A 309 18.53 -27.72 -13.69
CA ARG A 309 19.95 -28.01 -13.83
C ARG A 309 20.81 -27.24 -12.82
N ASN A 310 20.50 -27.41 -11.54
CA ASN A 310 21.23 -26.91 -10.37
C ASN A 310 21.24 -25.38 -10.22
N GLY A 311 20.25 -24.67 -10.77
CA GLY A 311 20.22 -23.21 -10.78
C GLY A 311 20.10 -22.59 -9.40
N PHE A 312 19.23 -23.14 -8.54
CA PHE A 312 19.10 -22.64 -7.16
C PHE A 312 20.38 -22.90 -6.37
N ILE A 313 20.93 -24.12 -6.43
CA ILE A 313 22.23 -24.47 -5.82
C ILE A 313 23.28 -23.44 -6.22
N HIS A 314 23.45 -23.21 -7.53
CA HIS A 314 24.47 -22.30 -8.05
C HIS A 314 24.33 -20.90 -7.48
N THR A 315 23.14 -20.29 -7.56
CA THR A 315 22.93 -18.92 -7.04
C THR A 315 23.18 -18.78 -5.54
N MET A 316 22.94 -19.84 -4.76
CA MET A 316 23.14 -19.83 -3.30
C MET A 316 24.61 -19.91 -2.89
N VAL A 317 25.46 -20.55 -3.71
CA VAL A 317 26.88 -20.75 -3.40
C VAL A 317 27.83 -19.90 -4.25
N THR A 318 27.34 -19.17 -5.25
CA THR A 318 28.15 -18.23 -6.05
C THR A 318 29.04 -17.37 -5.16
N GLY A 319 30.33 -17.28 -5.49
CA GLY A 319 31.32 -16.47 -4.79
C GLY A 319 31.82 -17.07 -3.47
N THR A 320 31.40 -18.28 -3.11
CA THR A 320 31.89 -19.02 -1.93
C THR A 320 32.82 -20.16 -2.32
N PRO A 321 33.58 -20.76 -1.37
CA PRO A 321 34.40 -21.94 -1.64
C PRO A 321 33.62 -23.17 -2.15
N GLU A 322 32.29 -23.19 -1.98
CA GLU A 322 31.42 -24.30 -2.40
C GLU A 322 30.92 -24.17 -3.85
N GLU A 323 31.32 -23.11 -4.56
CA GLU A 323 30.99 -22.95 -5.97
C GLU A 323 31.61 -24.08 -6.83
N ASN A 324 30.75 -24.81 -7.57
CA ASN A 324 31.11 -26.01 -8.35
C ASN A 324 31.67 -27.20 -7.54
N VAL A 325 31.42 -27.26 -6.22
CA VAL A 325 31.75 -28.43 -5.40
C VAL A 325 30.56 -29.41 -5.42
N GLY A 326 30.77 -30.61 -5.96
CA GLY A 326 29.73 -31.66 -5.99
C GLY A 326 28.60 -31.45 -7.03
N TYR A 327 28.58 -30.32 -7.74
CA TYR A 327 27.64 -30.04 -8.82
C TYR A 327 28.31 -29.28 -9.98
N ILE A 328 27.64 -29.25 -11.13
CA ILE A 328 27.99 -28.38 -12.26
C ILE A 328 26.72 -27.64 -12.67
N TYR A 329 26.78 -26.30 -12.72
CA TYR A 329 25.64 -25.51 -13.22
C TYR A 329 25.34 -25.88 -14.68
N TYR A 330 24.06 -26.13 -14.96
CA TYR A 330 23.57 -26.66 -16.25
C TYR A 330 23.99 -28.11 -16.59
N GLY A 331 24.63 -28.81 -15.65
CA GLY A 331 24.95 -30.25 -15.72
C GLY A 331 23.76 -31.16 -15.38
N GLU A 332 24.03 -32.43 -15.07
CA GLU A 332 23.05 -33.36 -14.51
C GLU A 332 22.56 -32.89 -13.13
N ARG A 333 21.33 -33.25 -12.75
CA ARG A 333 20.76 -32.91 -11.42
C ARG A 333 21.64 -33.50 -10.31
N ALA A 334 22.24 -32.65 -9.48
CA ALA A 334 23.12 -33.07 -8.39
C ALA A 334 22.37 -33.59 -7.15
N TYR A 335 21.04 -33.49 -7.15
CA TYR A 335 20.17 -33.67 -6.00
C TYR A 335 19.11 -34.77 -6.20
N ASN A 336 19.26 -35.65 -7.19
CA ASN A 336 18.27 -36.69 -7.51
C ASN A 336 17.87 -37.54 -6.29
N ASP A 337 18.85 -37.91 -5.46
CA ASP A 337 18.64 -38.75 -4.28
C ASP A 337 18.00 -37.98 -3.09
N LEU A 338 17.84 -36.65 -3.23
CA LEU A 338 17.30 -35.75 -2.21
C LEU A 338 15.86 -35.28 -2.52
N ILE A 339 15.26 -35.80 -3.59
CA ILE A 339 13.87 -35.51 -3.97
C ILE A 339 12.92 -36.33 -3.10
N GLN A 340 11.94 -35.67 -2.48
CA GLN A 340 10.97 -36.33 -1.61
C GLN A 340 9.96 -37.19 -2.39
N ALA A 341 9.53 -38.29 -1.77
CA ALA A 341 8.64 -39.26 -2.39
C ALA A 341 7.18 -38.77 -2.55
N GLY A 342 6.80 -37.69 -1.85
CA GLY A 342 5.43 -37.18 -1.83
C GLY A 342 5.36 -35.69 -1.48
N VAL A 343 4.15 -35.18 -1.29
CA VAL A 343 3.89 -33.78 -0.94
C VAL A 343 3.54 -33.68 0.54
N LEU A 344 3.94 -32.59 1.20
CA LEU A 344 3.50 -32.31 2.57
C LEU A 344 2.03 -31.87 2.55
N THR A 345 1.19 -32.53 3.35
CA THR A 345 -0.18 -32.05 3.59
C THR A 345 -0.11 -30.75 4.36
N ARG A 346 -0.74 -29.68 3.85
CA ARG A 346 -0.86 -28.42 4.60
C ARG A 346 -1.59 -28.70 5.92
N PRO A 347 -1.13 -28.14 7.05
CA PRO A 347 -1.87 -28.25 8.31
C PRO A 347 -3.23 -27.58 8.14
N ALA A 348 -4.28 -28.18 8.71
CA ALA A 348 -5.62 -27.61 8.69
C ALA A 348 -5.71 -26.31 9.51
N VAL A 349 -4.86 -26.16 10.53
CA VAL A 349 -4.78 -24.98 11.37
C VAL A 349 -3.55 -24.17 11.01
N GLN A 350 -3.72 -22.86 10.82
CA GLN A 350 -2.72 -22.00 10.19
C GLN A 350 -2.37 -20.77 11.04
N ILE A 351 -2.12 -20.97 12.33
CA ILE A 351 -1.69 -19.89 13.23
C ILE A 351 -0.26 -19.45 12.83
N PRO A 352 -0.01 -18.16 12.51
CA PRO A 352 1.32 -17.68 12.15
C PRO A 352 2.35 -17.87 13.24
N LEU A 353 3.63 -17.90 12.89
CA LEU A 353 4.71 -17.95 13.89
C LEU A 353 4.69 -16.71 14.79
N ARG A 354 5.04 -16.91 16.06
CA ARG A 354 5.13 -15.82 17.01
C ARG A 354 6.43 -15.05 16.80
N ARG A 355 6.35 -13.73 16.64
CA ARG A 355 7.54 -12.86 16.69
C ARG A 355 8.21 -12.95 18.06
N GLY A 356 9.54 -12.98 18.12
CA GLY A 356 10.25 -13.03 19.39
C GLY A 356 10.08 -11.75 20.23
N ASP A 357 9.83 -10.61 19.59
CA ASP A 357 9.64 -9.30 20.24
C ASP A 357 8.17 -8.98 20.58
N ALA A 358 7.22 -9.86 20.26
CA ALA A 358 5.82 -9.67 20.58
C ALA A 358 5.57 -9.60 22.11
N PHE A 359 4.49 -8.93 22.51
CA PHE A 359 4.13 -8.80 23.93
C PHE A 359 3.91 -10.17 24.59
N ASN A 360 4.38 -10.34 25.83
CA ASN A 360 3.83 -11.39 26.69
C ASN A 360 2.43 -11.02 27.20
N GLY A 361 1.72 -11.96 27.82
CA GLY A 361 0.33 -11.74 28.24
C GLY A 361 0.19 -10.57 29.22
N SER A 362 1.10 -10.44 30.18
CA SER A 362 1.09 -9.32 31.14
C SER A 362 1.32 -7.97 30.47
N GLN A 363 2.25 -7.88 29.51
CA GLN A 363 2.53 -6.66 28.75
C GLN A 363 1.33 -6.24 27.91
N PHE A 364 0.72 -7.20 27.19
CA PHE A 364 -0.45 -6.93 26.37
C PHE A 364 -1.62 -6.43 27.21
N MET A 365 -1.94 -7.10 28.33
CA MET A 365 -3.03 -6.69 29.21
C MET A 365 -2.80 -5.29 29.79
N ASN A 366 -1.57 -4.94 30.15
CA ASN A 366 -1.24 -3.57 30.57
C ASN A 366 -1.45 -2.55 29.44
N ALA A 367 -1.05 -2.88 28.21
CA ALA A 367 -1.21 -2.00 27.05
C ALA A 367 -2.68 -1.70 26.75
N VAL A 368 -3.57 -2.69 26.88
CA VAL A 368 -4.99 -2.54 26.55
C VAL A 368 -5.88 -2.10 27.74
N THR A 369 -5.30 -1.90 28.93
CA THR A 369 -6.08 -1.69 30.17
C THR A 369 -7.05 -0.50 30.12
N ASN A 370 -6.65 0.57 29.44
CA ASN A 370 -7.43 1.81 29.34
C ASN A 370 -8.01 2.06 27.95
N MET A 371 -7.94 1.07 27.04
CA MET A 371 -8.52 1.18 25.71
C MET A 371 -10.04 1.02 25.77
N SER A 372 -10.76 1.64 24.85
CA SER A 372 -12.17 1.28 24.63
C SER A 372 -12.31 -0.14 24.14
N PHE A 373 -13.56 -0.61 24.09
CA PHE A 373 -13.90 -1.88 23.49
C PHE A 373 -13.34 -2.01 22.06
N SER A 374 -13.68 -1.09 21.14
CA SER A 374 -13.26 -1.16 19.73
C SER A 374 -11.73 -1.18 19.57
N SER A 375 -11.04 -0.25 20.23
CA SER A 375 -9.58 -0.16 20.19
C SER A 375 -8.90 -1.43 20.74
N ARG A 376 -9.46 -2.02 21.80
CA ARG A 376 -8.98 -3.26 22.38
C ARG A 376 -9.21 -4.46 21.46
N GLU A 377 -10.38 -4.58 20.84
CA GLU A 377 -10.68 -5.66 19.89
C GLU A 377 -9.72 -5.63 18.68
N ASN A 378 -9.43 -4.44 18.14
CA ASN A 378 -8.43 -4.28 17.08
C ASN A 378 -7.01 -4.66 17.54
N ALA A 379 -6.62 -4.24 18.76
CA ALA A 379 -5.33 -4.63 19.33
C ALA A 379 -5.22 -6.14 19.52
N ILE A 380 -6.30 -6.81 19.92
CA ILE A 380 -6.38 -8.28 20.02
C ILE A 380 -6.16 -8.92 18.66
N LEU A 381 -6.90 -8.49 17.61
CA LEU A 381 -6.75 -9.04 16.26
C LEU A 381 -5.32 -8.87 15.73
N ASN A 382 -4.70 -7.71 15.93
CA ASN A 382 -3.33 -7.47 15.49
C ASN A 382 -2.32 -8.44 16.10
N GLU A 383 -2.45 -8.75 17.39
CA GLU A 383 -1.60 -9.75 18.06
C GLU A 383 -1.88 -11.17 17.53
N LEU A 384 -3.14 -11.51 17.27
CA LEU A 384 -3.51 -12.84 16.76
C LEU A 384 -3.06 -13.05 15.31
N TYR A 385 -3.24 -12.06 14.43
CA TYR A 385 -2.80 -12.09 13.03
C TYR A 385 -1.28 -12.12 12.87
N THR A 386 -0.54 -11.67 13.88
CA THR A 386 0.92 -11.78 13.93
C THR A 386 1.41 -13.00 14.72
N GLY A 387 0.49 -13.91 15.07
CA GLY A 387 0.82 -15.19 15.67
C GLY A 387 1.21 -15.12 17.15
N ASN A 388 0.88 -14.06 17.90
CA ASN A 388 1.16 -13.95 19.33
C ASN A 388 0.21 -14.82 20.19
N VAL A 389 0.23 -16.12 19.90
CA VAL A 389 -0.49 -17.18 20.58
C VAL A 389 0.55 -18.13 21.19
N PRO A 390 0.40 -18.52 22.48
CA PRO A 390 1.24 -19.55 23.12
C PRO A 390 1.38 -20.82 22.27
N TYR A 391 2.55 -21.45 22.29
CA TYR A 391 2.83 -22.62 21.45
C TYR A 391 2.01 -23.83 21.86
N PHE A 392 1.75 -24.02 23.15
CA PHE A 392 0.92 -25.15 23.62
C PHE A 392 -0.52 -25.11 23.10
N LEU A 393 -1.02 -23.96 22.64
CA LEU A 393 -2.37 -23.84 22.05
C LEU A 393 -2.42 -24.22 20.56
N ARG A 394 -1.25 -24.38 19.92
CA ARG A 394 -1.13 -24.78 18.52
C ARG A 394 -1.26 -26.29 18.33
N GLU A 395 -1.01 -27.04 19.40
CA GLU A 395 -1.21 -28.49 19.46
C GLU A 395 -2.64 -28.77 19.91
N LEU A 396 -3.54 -28.97 18.94
CA LEU A 396 -4.93 -29.27 19.24
C LEU A 396 -5.09 -30.67 19.85
N LYS A 397 -6.03 -30.80 20.78
CA LYS A 397 -6.43 -32.07 21.38
C LYS A 397 -7.51 -32.73 20.55
N GLU A 398 -7.30 -34.00 20.25
CA GLU A 398 -8.25 -34.84 19.57
C GLU A 398 -9.29 -35.38 20.54
N VAL A 399 -10.57 -35.25 20.21
CA VAL A 399 -11.71 -35.78 20.95
C VAL A 399 -12.52 -36.66 20.00
N THR A 400 -12.75 -37.91 20.40
CA THR A 400 -13.53 -38.89 19.63
C THR A 400 -14.72 -39.35 20.46
N ASP A 401 -15.92 -39.28 19.90
CA ASP A 401 -17.13 -39.81 20.51
C ASP A 401 -18.12 -40.31 19.46
N VAL A 402 -19.16 -41.01 19.89
CA VAL A 402 -20.21 -41.54 19.01
C VAL A 402 -21.47 -40.69 19.16
N PHE A 403 -21.90 -40.07 18.08
CA PHE A 403 -23.11 -39.26 18.03
C PHE A 403 -24.15 -39.83 17.08
N SER A 404 -25.43 -39.56 17.35
CA SER A 404 -26.51 -39.92 16.44
C SER A 404 -26.89 -38.79 15.50
N ASP A 405 -27.07 -39.12 14.22
CA ASP A 405 -27.71 -38.23 13.24
C ASP A 405 -29.22 -38.06 13.55
N ALA A 406 -29.90 -37.18 12.82
CA ALA A 406 -31.33 -36.91 13.04
C ALA A 406 -32.22 -38.10 12.66
N ALA A 407 -31.68 -39.10 11.95
CA ALA A 407 -32.34 -40.36 11.64
C ALA A 407 -32.08 -41.44 12.72
N GLY A 408 -31.25 -41.16 13.72
CA GLY A 408 -30.90 -42.08 14.81
C GLY A 408 -29.75 -43.03 14.50
N ASN A 409 -29.05 -42.87 13.37
CA ASN A 409 -27.86 -43.65 13.05
C ASN A 409 -26.67 -43.15 13.86
N ALA A 410 -25.89 -44.07 14.42
CA ALA A 410 -24.68 -43.73 15.18
C ALA A 410 -23.48 -43.54 14.24
N HIS A 411 -22.69 -42.51 14.50
CA HIS A 411 -21.49 -42.14 13.75
C HIS A 411 -20.34 -41.88 14.71
N GLU A 412 -19.15 -42.36 14.39
CA GLU A 412 -17.93 -41.96 15.08
C GLU A 412 -17.54 -40.57 14.59
N VAL A 413 -17.43 -39.61 15.52
CA VAL A 413 -17.07 -38.23 15.25
C VAL A 413 -15.79 -37.91 16.00
N ASN A 414 -14.77 -37.53 15.24
CA ASN A 414 -13.47 -37.11 15.74
C ASN A 414 -13.24 -35.64 15.36
N TYR A 415 -12.95 -34.81 16.36
CA TYR A 415 -12.68 -33.39 16.16
C TYR A 415 -11.50 -32.94 17.02
N GLN A 416 -10.84 -31.87 16.58
CA GLN A 416 -9.67 -31.32 17.24
C GLN A 416 -10.00 -29.96 17.87
N VAL A 417 -9.64 -29.74 19.12
CA VAL A 417 -9.97 -28.52 19.88
C VAL A 417 -8.75 -27.96 20.61
N MET A 418 -8.68 -26.64 20.80
CA MET A 418 -7.64 -26.03 21.62
C MET A 418 -7.72 -26.60 23.06
N PRO A 419 -6.58 -26.96 23.67
CA PRO A 419 -6.55 -27.53 25.01
C PRO A 419 -7.06 -26.56 26.07
N ASP A 420 -6.87 -25.25 25.86
CA ASP A 420 -7.39 -24.17 26.69
C ASP A 420 -8.00 -23.06 25.81
N TYR A 421 -8.49 -22.00 26.43
CA TYR A 421 -9.05 -20.83 25.77
C TYR A 421 -7.96 -19.99 25.08
N LEU A 422 -8.33 -19.37 23.96
CA LEU A 422 -7.48 -18.50 23.16
C LEU A 422 -6.83 -17.43 24.05
N SER A 423 -5.51 -17.34 23.92
CA SER A 423 -4.66 -16.54 24.80
C SER A 423 -3.63 -15.76 23.98
N ILE A 424 -3.21 -14.61 24.52
CA ILE A 424 -2.09 -13.82 23.97
C ILE A 424 -0.90 -13.94 24.92
N GLY A 425 0.30 -14.17 24.35
CA GLY A 425 1.56 -14.19 25.07
C GLY A 425 2.46 -15.38 24.76
N THR A 426 3.31 -15.72 25.73
CA THR A 426 4.25 -16.86 25.66
C THR A 426 3.77 -17.99 26.57
N ASP A 427 4.27 -19.22 26.39
CA ASP A 427 3.98 -20.36 27.28
C ASP A 427 4.27 -20.06 28.76
N SER A 428 5.25 -19.20 29.03
CA SER A 428 5.64 -18.81 30.39
C SER A 428 4.85 -17.62 30.96
N ASN A 429 4.16 -16.85 30.12
CA ASN A 429 3.41 -15.66 30.49
C ASN A 429 2.39 -15.33 29.40
N TYR A 430 1.16 -15.78 29.61
CA TYR A 430 0.02 -15.55 28.74
C TYR A 430 -1.21 -15.12 29.56
N CYS A 431 -2.17 -14.53 28.88
CA CYS A 431 -3.50 -14.27 29.44
C CYS A 431 -4.57 -14.81 28.50
N ARG A 432 -5.55 -15.55 29.03
CA ARG A 432 -6.79 -15.88 28.30
C ARG A 432 -7.51 -14.59 27.98
N ILE A 433 -7.96 -14.41 26.74
CA ILE A 433 -8.47 -13.13 26.24
C ILE A 433 -9.99 -13.16 26.05
N PRO A 434 -10.77 -12.59 26.98
CA PRO A 434 -12.16 -12.23 26.71
C PRO A 434 -12.23 -11.21 25.55
N MET A 435 -13.01 -11.52 24.52
CA MET A 435 -13.24 -10.66 23.34
C MET A 435 -14.67 -10.84 22.83
N GLY A 436 -15.11 -9.93 21.97
CA GLY A 436 -16.42 -10.00 21.32
C GLY A 436 -16.49 -11.12 20.27
N PRO A 437 -17.70 -11.59 19.91
CA PRO A 437 -17.87 -12.72 19.00
C PRO A 437 -17.43 -12.43 17.56
N ILE A 438 -17.48 -11.17 17.11
CA ILE A 438 -17.03 -10.78 15.77
C ILE A 438 -15.50 -10.90 15.67
N THR A 439 -14.77 -10.37 16.65
CA THR A 439 -13.33 -10.52 16.76
C THR A 439 -12.91 -11.99 16.88
N ALA A 440 -13.64 -12.76 17.69
CA ALA A 440 -13.40 -14.20 17.81
C ALA A 440 -13.61 -14.93 16.48
N GLN A 441 -14.65 -14.55 15.70
CA GLN A 441 -14.91 -15.12 14.38
C GLN A 441 -13.80 -14.79 13.39
N HIS A 442 -13.36 -13.53 13.30
CA HIS A 442 -12.24 -13.14 12.44
C HIS A 442 -10.95 -13.92 12.75
N ALA A 443 -10.63 -14.08 14.04
CA ALA A 443 -9.47 -14.88 14.44
C ALA A 443 -9.65 -16.37 14.09
N ALA A 444 -10.85 -16.91 14.25
CA ALA A 444 -11.16 -18.30 13.91
C ALA A 444 -11.02 -18.54 12.40
N ASP A 445 -11.64 -17.68 11.58
CA ASP A 445 -11.57 -17.76 10.12
C ASP A 445 -10.13 -17.67 9.62
N PHE A 446 -9.35 -16.72 10.15
CA PHE A 446 -7.94 -16.55 9.80
C PHE A 446 -7.07 -17.77 10.16
N PHE A 447 -7.42 -18.51 11.21
CA PHE A 447 -6.70 -19.71 11.62
C PHE A 447 -7.19 -21.01 10.97
N GLY A 448 -8.29 -20.99 10.19
CA GLY A 448 -8.96 -22.19 9.69
C GLY A 448 -9.70 -22.97 10.79
N MET A 449 -10.36 -22.23 11.68
CA MET A 449 -10.98 -22.76 12.90
C MET A 449 -12.41 -22.22 13.09
N CYS A 450 -13.16 -22.79 14.03
CA CYS A 450 -14.48 -22.30 14.42
C CYS A 450 -14.72 -22.41 15.93
N MET A 451 -15.77 -21.75 16.43
CA MET A 451 -16.24 -21.92 17.81
C MET A 451 -17.05 -23.22 17.96
N PRO A 452 -17.03 -23.88 19.12
CA PRO A 452 -17.85 -25.07 19.36
C PRO A 452 -19.33 -24.72 19.51
N THR A 453 -20.21 -25.71 19.31
CA THR A 453 -21.62 -25.60 19.71
C THR A 453 -21.77 -25.94 21.19
N ARG A 454 -22.96 -25.68 21.76
CA ARG A 454 -23.35 -26.15 23.10
C ARG A 454 -23.07 -27.65 23.32
N LYS A 455 -23.44 -28.49 22.35
CA LYS A 455 -23.24 -29.95 22.42
C LYS A 455 -21.76 -30.30 22.57
N LEU A 456 -20.91 -29.68 21.75
CA LEU A 456 -19.47 -29.92 21.77
C LEU A 456 -18.81 -29.36 23.03
N VAL A 457 -19.25 -28.20 23.56
CA VAL A 457 -18.76 -27.70 24.86
C VAL A 457 -18.99 -28.71 25.98
N ASN A 458 -20.16 -29.35 26.03
CA ASN A 458 -20.41 -30.43 27.01
C ASN A 458 -19.48 -31.63 26.79
N ASN A 459 -19.27 -32.01 25.52
CA ASN A 459 -18.43 -33.15 25.18
C ASN A 459 -16.95 -32.92 25.49
N ILE A 460 -16.45 -31.72 25.21
CA ILE A 460 -15.11 -31.25 25.60
C ILE A 460 -14.94 -31.34 27.10
N TRP A 461 -15.92 -30.86 27.89
CA TRP A 461 -15.86 -30.97 29.35
C TRP A 461 -15.78 -32.43 29.80
N SER A 462 -16.58 -33.35 29.23
CA SER A 462 -16.54 -34.76 29.63
C SER A 462 -15.23 -35.49 29.29
N HIS A 463 -14.48 -34.99 28.31
CA HIS A 463 -13.19 -35.53 27.88
C HIS A 463 -11.98 -34.75 28.42
N ALA A 464 -12.21 -33.69 29.20
CA ALA A 464 -11.13 -32.88 29.74
C ALA A 464 -10.21 -33.70 30.65
N ASP A 465 -8.90 -33.54 30.47
CA ASP A 465 -7.86 -34.12 31.31
C ASP A 465 -7.95 -33.54 32.74
N VAL A 466 -8.34 -32.26 32.84
CA VAL A 466 -8.43 -31.53 34.11
C VAL A 466 -9.75 -30.76 34.20
N HIS A 467 -10.54 -31.06 35.22
CA HIS A 467 -11.75 -30.33 35.60
C HIS A 467 -11.48 -29.36 36.73
N LEU A 468 -11.77 -28.08 36.49
CA LEU A 468 -11.63 -27.02 37.50
C LEU A 468 -12.99 -26.45 37.90
N ALA A 469 -13.11 -26.07 39.18
CA ALA A 469 -14.30 -25.41 39.68
C ALA A 469 -14.37 -23.94 39.21
N PRO A 470 -15.53 -23.45 38.75
CA PRO A 470 -15.73 -22.06 38.35
C PRO A 470 -15.31 -21.02 39.40
N VAL A 471 -14.55 -19.99 38.98
CA VAL A 471 -14.16 -18.86 39.83
C VAL A 471 -15.09 -17.68 39.60
N THR A 472 -15.96 -17.37 40.57
CA THR A 472 -16.97 -16.31 40.42
C THR A 472 -16.62 -15.06 41.23
N TYR A 473 -17.02 -13.89 40.72
CA TYR A 473 -16.94 -12.61 41.43
C TYR A 473 -18.31 -11.95 41.55
N ALA A 474 -18.57 -11.32 42.69
CA ALA A 474 -19.76 -10.51 42.87
C ALA A 474 -19.76 -9.30 41.89
N PRO A 475 -20.89 -8.96 41.25
CA PRO A 475 -20.98 -7.79 40.39
C PRO A 475 -20.76 -6.50 41.18
N VAL A 476 -19.81 -5.67 40.74
CA VAL A 476 -19.54 -4.33 41.31
C VAL A 476 -19.45 -3.33 40.16
N GLY A 477 -20.55 -2.64 39.86
CA GLY A 477 -20.63 -1.78 38.68
C GLY A 477 -20.24 -2.54 37.40
N ASN A 478 -19.41 -1.91 36.55
CA ASN A 478 -18.85 -2.52 35.35
C ASN A 478 -17.47 -3.19 35.57
N GLN A 479 -17.00 -3.35 36.82
CA GLN A 479 -15.65 -3.87 37.09
C GLN A 479 -15.37 -5.24 36.45
N ASN A 480 -16.41 -6.03 36.23
CA ASN A 480 -16.31 -7.35 35.64
C ASN A 480 -16.00 -7.35 34.13
N GLU A 481 -16.16 -6.21 33.47
CA GLU A 481 -15.91 -5.97 32.05
C GLU A 481 -14.55 -5.28 31.82
N LEU A 482 -13.80 -4.99 32.90
CA LEU A 482 -12.53 -4.29 32.82
C LEU A 482 -11.34 -5.26 32.81
N VAL A 483 -10.30 -4.88 32.07
CA VAL A 483 -9.04 -5.63 31.91
C VAL A 483 -8.40 -6.06 33.24
N PRO A 484 -8.36 -5.25 34.32
CA PRO A 484 -7.84 -5.71 35.61
C PRO A 484 -8.57 -6.94 36.17
N LYS A 485 -9.88 -7.08 35.91
CA LYS A 485 -10.62 -8.27 36.31
C LYS A 485 -10.24 -9.48 35.46
N PHE A 486 -9.97 -9.29 34.17
CA PHE A 486 -9.54 -10.37 33.28
C PHE A 486 -8.20 -10.94 33.75
N VAL A 487 -7.25 -10.07 34.11
CA VAL A 487 -5.95 -10.45 34.71
C VAL A 487 -6.16 -11.18 36.04
N GLN A 488 -7.02 -10.65 36.91
CA GLN A 488 -7.33 -11.29 38.21
C GLN A 488 -7.89 -12.71 38.02
N HIS A 489 -8.82 -12.87 37.07
CA HIS A 489 -9.44 -14.16 36.78
C HIS A 489 -8.45 -15.14 36.14
N ASN A 490 -7.60 -14.67 35.21
CA ASN A 490 -6.55 -15.49 34.63
C ASN A 490 -5.61 -16.05 35.71
N THR A 491 -5.13 -15.19 36.62
CA THR A 491 -4.29 -15.63 37.76
C THR A 491 -5.00 -16.64 38.66
N ALA A 492 -6.31 -16.52 38.87
CA ALA A 492 -7.06 -17.48 39.66
C ALA A 492 -7.12 -18.86 39.00
N ILE A 493 -7.32 -18.91 37.68
CA ILE A 493 -7.30 -20.15 36.89
C ILE A 493 -5.89 -20.77 36.91
N GLU A 494 -4.83 -19.97 36.70
CA GLU A 494 -3.45 -20.47 36.75
C GLU A 494 -3.11 -21.11 38.11
N ASN A 495 -3.53 -20.48 39.21
CA ASN A 495 -3.35 -21.06 40.54
C ASN A 495 -4.11 -22.38 40.72
N GLN A 496 -5.31 -22.51 40.14
CA GLN A 496 -6.06 -23.76 40.16
C GLN A 496 -5.37 -24.87 39.33
N LEU A 497 -4.86 -24.54 38.15
CA LEU A 497 -4.11 -25.47 37.29
C LEU A 497 -2.86 -26.01 38.00
N VAL A 498 -2.06 -25.12 38.58
CA VAL A 498 -0.88 -25.50 39.37
C VAL A 498 -1.28 -26.40 40.55
N SER A 499 -2.37 -26.08 41.25
CA SER A 499 -2.86 -26.87 42.38
C SER A 499 -3.39 -28.25 41.95
N ALA A 500 -3.92 -28.35 40.73
CA ALA A 500 -4.38 -29.61 40.14
C ALA A 500 -3.24 -30.45 39.54
N GLY A 501 -2.03 -29.92 39.44
CA GLY A 501 -0.90 -30.59 38.78
C GLY A 501 -1.06 -30.67 37.26
N ALA A 502 -1.83 -29.76 36.66
CA ALA A 502 -2.03 -29.69 35.22
C ALA A 502 -0.73 -29.31 34.50
N SER A 503 -0.53 -29.87 33.31
CA SER A 503 0.54 -29.52 32.39
C SER A 503 0.02 -28.64 31.27
N LEU A 504 0.90 -27.81 30.69
CA LEU A 504 0.55 -27.08 29.47
C LEU A 504 0.18 -28.07 28.37
N GLY A 505 -0.92 -27.79 27.69
CA GLY A 505 -1.48 -28.66 26.68
C GLY A 505 -2.52 -29.65 27.21
N ASP A 506 -2.71 -29.85 28.52
CA ASP A 506 -3.83 -30.67 29.02
C ASP A 506 -5.18 -30.07 28.58
N LEU A 507 -6.17 -30.89 28.24
CA LEU A 507 -7.51 -30.42 27.88
C LEU A 507 -8.24 -29.94 29.15
N ILE A 508 -8.49 -28.63 29.25
CA ILE A 508 -9.05 -28.01 30.45
C ILE A 508 -10.56 -27.79 30.33
N GLY A 509 -11.33 -28.19 31.34
CA GLY A 509 -12.78 -27.96 31.43
C GLY A 509 -13.20 -27.15 32.67
N GLY A 510 -14.25 -26.33 32.53
CA GLY A 510 -14.97 -25.70 33.66
C GLY A 510 -14.52 -24.28 34.06
N THR A 511 -13.54 -23.69 33.36
CA THR A 511 -12.94 -22.41 33.78
C THR A 511 -13.62 -21.15 33.24
N LYS A 512 -14.35 -21.23 32.12
CA LYS A 512 -15.00 -20.09 31.45
C LYS A 512 -16.39 -20.45 30.90
N LYS A 513 -17.14 -19.41 30.51
CA LYS A 513 -18.32 -19.49 29.64
C LYS A 513 -17.84 -19.40 28.19
N ASP A 514 -18.17 -20.39 27.38
CA ASP A 514 -17.82 -20.43 25.97
C ASP A 514 -18.76 -19.53 25.16
N VAL A 515 -18.19 -18.72 24.27
CA VAL A 515 -18.93 -18.16 23.13
C VAL A 515 -19.11 -19.30 22.13
N VAL A 516 -20.36 -19.55 21.72
CA VAL A 516 -20.71 -20.75 20.94
C VAL A 516 -21.37 -20.42 19.61
N LEU A 517 -21.36 -21.39 18.69
CA LEU A 517 -22.25 -21.39 17.53
C LEU A 517 -23.65 -21.85 17.95
N SER A 518 -24.69 -21.12 17.53
CA SER A 518 -26.09 -21.41 17.86
C SER A 518 -27.07 -20.82 16.84
N ASN A 519 -28.25 -21.43 16.72
CA ASN A 519 -29.39 -20.84 16.01
C ASN A 519 -29.80 -19.46 16.55
N LEU A 520 -29.45 -19.13 17.80
CA LEU A 520 -29.73 -17.84 18.42
C LEU A 520 -28.91 -16.68 17.87
N ILE A 521 -27.85 -16.93 17.08
CA ILE A 521 -27.03 -15.88 16.45
C ILE A 521 -27.87 -14.99 15.53
N ILE A 522 -28.80 -15.61 14.79
CA ILE A 522 -29.68 -14.94 13.83
C ILE A 522 -31.10 -14.74 14.38
N ASP A 523 -31.26 -14.71 15.70
CA ASP A 523 -32.55 -14.45 16.34
C ASP A 523 -33.10 -13.08 15.88
N PRO A 524 -34.19 -13.04 15.10
CA PRO A 524 -34.71 -11.79 14.56
C PRO A 524 -35.28 -10.88 15.64
N SER A 525 -35.55 -11.40 16.85
CA SER A 525 -35.98 -10.60 18.00
C SER A 525 -34.82 -9.94 18.75
N ARG A 526 -33.58 -10.39 18.52
CA ARG A 526 -32.35 -9.93 19.18
C ARG A 526 -31.15 -9.89 18.21
N PRO A 527 -31.21 -9.08 17.15
CA PRO A 527 -30.09 -8.95 16.22
C PRO A 527 -28.86 -8.35 16.92
N GLY A 528 -27.66 -8.85 16.61
CA GLY A 528 -26.41 -8.32 17.15
C GLY A 528 -26.11 -8.74 18.60
N HIS A 529 -26.57 -9.91 19.01
CA HIS A 529 -26.37 -10.48 20.34
C HIS A 529 -25.40 -11.67 20.35
N VAL A 530 -24.61 -11.78 21.42
CA VAL A 530 -23.64 -12.87 21.62
C VAL A 530 -24.35 -14.07 22.22
N THR A 531 -24.03 -15.28 21.74
CA THR A 531 -24.54 -16.52 22.33
C THR A 531 -23.47 -17.19 23.20
N ILE A 532 -23.82 -17.43 24.46
CA ILE A 532 -22.89 -17.95 25.47
C ILE A 532 -23.47 -19.15 26.20
N TYR A 533 -22.60 -20.09 26.59
CA TYR A 533 -22.97 -21.33 27.28
C TYR A 533 -21.81 -21.88 28.12
N GLY A 534 -22.12 -22.70 29.13
CA GLY A 534 -21.14 -23.57 29.79
C GLY A 534 -20.75 -23.12 31.19
N TRP A 535 -19.44 -23.04 31.46
CA TRP A 535 -18.88 -22.79 32.79
C TRP A 535 -19.32 -23.83 33.83
N HIS A 536 -18.98 -25.08 33.52
CA HIS A 536 -19.42 -26.28 34.23
C HIS A 536 -18.85 -26.40 35.63
N GLN A 537 -19.70 -26.82 36.56
CA GLN A 537 -19.28 -27.29 37.87
C GLN A 537 -18.61 -28.67 37.77
N LEU A 538 -17.96 -29.12 38.85
CA LEU A 538 -17.26 -30.42 38.88
C LEU A 538 -18.19 -31.63 38.69
N ASN A 539 -19.50 -31.47 38.86
CA ASN A 539 -20.49 -32.51 38.58
C ASN A 539 -20.97 -32.52 37.11
N GLY A 540 -20.47 -31.60 36.27
CA GLY A 540 -20.85 -31.46 34.86
C GLY A 540 -22.04 -30.54 34.61
N ASP A 541 -22.64 -29.93 35.64
CA ASP A 541 -23.75 -29.01 35.44
C ASP A 541 -23.24 -27.62 34.99
N PRO A 542 -23.76 -27.04 33.88
CA PRO A 542 -23.37 -25.71 33.44
C PRO A 542 -23.95 -24.62 34.35
N ILE A 543 -23.13 -23.65 34.77
CA ILE A 543 -23.62 -22.45 35.47
C ILE A 543 -24.31 -21.49 34.48
N GLN A 544 -23.79 -21.41 33.25
CA GLN A 544 -24.32 -20.56 32.20
C GLN A 544 -25.20 -21.37 31.24
N PRO A 545 -26.54 -21.23 31.29
CA PRO A 545 -27.41 -21.80 30.27
C PRO A 545 -27.21 -21.08 28.92
N LEU A 546 -27.65 -21.72 27.83
CA LEU A 546 -27.55 -21.16 26.49
C LEU A 546 -28.45 -19.93 26.39
N THR A 547 -27.88 -18.78 26.07
CA THR A 547 -28.59 -17.51 26.06
C THR A 547 -27.97 -16.53 25.07
N ASN A 548 -28.79 -15.61 24.55
CA ASN A 548 -28.42 -14.46 23.72
C ASN A 548 -28.88 -13.13 24.33
N ILE A 549 -28.92 -13.01 25.66
CA ILE A 549 -29.44 -11.79 26.33
C ILE A 549 -28.51 -10.58 26.22
N HIS A 550 -27.24 -10.77 25.87
CA HIS A 550 -26.24 -9.72 25.82
C HIS A 550 -25.92 -9.34 24.37
N ILE A 551 -25.71 -8.05 24.12
CA ILE A 551 -25.23 -7.53 22.84
C ILE A 551 -23.79 -7.97 22.56
N ASN A 552 -23.36 -7.95 21.30
CA ASN A 552 -22.02 -8.39 20.88
C ASN A 552 -20.87 -7.61 21.54
N SER A 553 -21.11 -6.38 22.02
CA SER A 553 -20.09 -5.58 22.71
C SER A 553 -19.97 -5.88 24.22
N TYR A 554 -20.79 -6.79 24.75
CA TYR A 554 -20.70 -7.21 26.15
C TYR A 554 -19.63 -8.29 26.31
N VAL A 555 -18.57 -7.98 27.06
CA VAL A 555 -17.49 -8.92 27.36
C VAL A 555 -17.10 -8.78 28.82
N ASP A 556 -17.18 -9.88 29.56
CA ASP A 556 -16.79 -9.98 30.96
C ASP A 556 -15.63 -10.97 31.18
N TYR A 557 -15.08 -10.98 32.39
CA TYR A 557 -13.95 -11.84 32.76
C TYR A 557 -14.19 -13.34 32.55
N SER A 558 -15.46 -13.76 32.54
CA SER A 558 -15.87 -15.16 32.46
C SER A 558 -16.00 -15.65 31.02
N HIS A 559 -16.03 -14.75 30.03
CA HIS A 559 -15.99 -15.13 28.61
C HIS A 559 -14.69 -15.86 28.26
N GLY A 560 -14.84 -16.95 27.54
CA GLY A 560 -13.78 -17.74 26.94
C GLY A 560 -14.07 -17.99 25.47
N ILE A 561 -13.06 -17.77 24.64
CA ILE A 561 -13.07 -18.17 23.24
C ILE A 561 -12.29 -19.46 23.13
N ARG A 562 -12.98 -20.57 22.91
CA ARG A 562 -12.35 -21.86 22.60
C ARG A 562 -12.54 -22.13 21.13
N LEU A 563 -11.46 -22.42 20.43
CA LEU A 563 -11.50 -22.72 19.00
C LEU A 563 -11.29 -24.22 18.77
N MET A 564 -11.94 -24.74 17.75
CA MET A 564 -11.76 -26.09 17.23
C MET A 564 -11.46 -26.04 15.73
N ASN A 565 -10.84 -27.08 15.21
CA ASN A 565 -10.61 -27.23 13.77
C ASN A 565 -11.96 -27.16 13.03
N GLU A 566 -12.01 -26.37 11.95
CA GLU A 566 -13.23 -26.23 11.14
C GLU A 566 -13.63 -27.53 10.43
N LYS A 567 -12.68 -28.49 10.32
CA LYS A 567 -12.90 -29.82 9.79
C LYS A 567 -12.94 -30.85 10.90
N VAL A 568 -13.93 -31.73 10.80
CA VAL A 568 -14.10 -32.90 11.67
C VAL A 568 -14.13 -34.17 10.82
N THR A 569 -13.80 -35.30 11.41
CA THR A 569 -13.88 -36.60 10.75
C THR A 569 -15.13 -37.33 11.23
N VAL A 570 -16.01 -37.71 10.30
CA VAL A 570 -17.21 -38.51 10.54
C VAL A 570 -17.04 -39.84 9.81
N ASP A 571 -16.98 -40.95 10.55
CA ASP A 571 -16.73 -42.30 10.01
C ASP A 571 -15.54 -42.36 9.01
N ASN A 572 -14.39 -41.79 9.41
CA ASN A 572 -13.17 -41.64 8.59
C ASN A 572 -13.28 -40.69 7.38
N THR A 573 -14.37 -39.94 7.25
CA THR A 573 -14.54 -38.92 6.20
C THR A 573 -14.39 -37.52 6.78
N SER A 574 -13.44 -36.74 6.28
CA SER A 574 -13.28 -35.33 6.67
C SER A 574 -14.41 -34.47 6.10
N MET A 575 -15.03 -33.65 6.94
CA MET A 575 -16.19 -32.82 6.64
C MET A 575 -16.10 -31.46 7.34
N ASP A 576 -16.56 -30.39 6.69
CA ASP A 576 -16.62 -29.06 7.31
C ASP A 576 -17.76 -28.97 8.33
N VAL A 577 -17.48 -28.35 9.49
CA VAL A 577 -18.45 -28.12 10.57
C VAL A 577 -19.68 -27.38 10.05
N THR A 578 -19.49 -26.33 9.24
CA THR A 578 -20.57 -25.56 8.61
C THR A 578 -21.49 -26.45 7.77
N THR A 579 -20.91 -27.32 6.94
CA THR A 579 -21.66 -28.25 6.08
C THR A 579 -22.50 -29.23 6.92
N ILE A 580 -21.94 -29.75 8.02
CA ILE A 580 -22.67 -30.63 8.93
C ILE A 580 -23.82 -29.88 9.61
N LEU A 581 -23.56 -28.69 10.16
CA LEU A 581 -24.56 -27.92 10.91
C LEU A 581 -25.73 -27.43 10.05
N GLN A 582 -25.52 -27.22 8.75
CA GLN A 582 -26.55 -26.85 7.78
C GLN A 582 -27.30 -28.06 7.19
N ASN A 583 -26.82 -29.29 7.42
CA ASN A 583 -27.42 -30.49 6.85
C ASN A 583 -28.61 -31.00 7.69
N PRO A 584 -29.80 -31.24 7.10
CA PRO A 584 -31.01 -31.61 7.85
C PRO A 584 -30.94 -32.98 8.53
N ILE A 585 -30.01 -33.85 8.14
CA ILE A 585 -29.79 -35.16 8.77
C ILE A 585 -28.60 -35.08 9.74
N GLN A 586 -27.49 -34.48 9.32
CA GLN A 586 -26.21 -34.56 10.06
C GLN A 586 -26.06 -33.50 11.15
N TYR A 587 -26.87 -32.43 11.18
CA TYR A 587 -26.67 -31.34 12.14
C TYR A 587 -26.65 -31.81 13.60
N THR A 588 -27.37 -32.89 13.94
CA THR A 588 -27.41 -33.43 15.32
C THR A 588 -26.10 -34.09 15.73
N LEU A 589 -25.18 -34.37 14.80
CA LEU A 589 -23.84 -34.84 15.13
C LEU A 589 -23.10 -33.79 15.94
N LEU A 590 -23.24 -32.51 15.57
CA LEU A 590 -22.51 -31.41 16.21
C LEU A 590 -23.40 -30.46 16.99
N SER A 591 -24.73 -30.51 16.87
CA SER A 591 -25.66 -29.65 17.62
C SER A 591 -26.74 -30.48 18.31
N ASP A 592 -27.29 -29.95 19.40
CA ASP A 592 -28.43 -30.50 20.12
C ASP A 592 -29.59 -29.49 20.21
N GLU A 593 -29.55 -28.45 19.36
CA GLU A 593 -30.68 -27.53 19.13
C GLU A 593 -31.72 -28.15 18.19
N SER A 594 -32.92 -27.58 18.14
CA SER A 594 -33.95 -28.00 17.18
C SER A 594 -33.69 -27.36 15.81
N GLY A 595 -33.44 -28.19 14.79
CA GLY A 595 -33.26 -27.75 13.40
C GLY A 595 -31.83 -27.37 13.04
N THR A 596 -31.58 -27.28 11.73
CA THR A 596 -30.28 -26.92 11.13
C THR A 596 -29.88 -25.49 11.47
N MET A 597 -28.58 -25.26 11.61
CA MET A 597 -28.03 -23.92 11.82
C MET A 597 -27.85 -23.20 10.49
N ALA A 598 -28.76 -22.27 10.16
CA ALA A 598 -28.71 -21.56 8.88
C ALA A 598 -27.43 -20.72 8.73
N GLN A 599 -26.96 -20.12 9.82
CA GLN A 599 -25.73 -19.31 9.85
C GLN A 599 -24.83 -19.77 11.02
N PRO A 600 -23.93 -20.75 10.80
CA PRO A 600 -22.99 -21.23 11.81
C PRO A 600 -21.76 -20.33 11.93
N THR A 601 -21.96 -19.00 11.95
CA THR A 601 -20.92 -17.97 12.07
C THR A 601 -21.54 -16.67 12.59
N TYR A 602 -20.78 -15.87 13.33
CA TYR A 602 -21.21 -14.54 13.78
C TYR A 602 -21.09 -13.45 12.69
N ILE A 603 -20.35 -13.72 11.63
CA ILE A 603 -20.15 -12.85 10.48
C ILE A 603 -20.95 -13.45 9.34
N ALA A 604 -22.01 -12.76 8.90
CA ALA A 604 -22.78 -13.23 7.76
C ALA A 604 -21.86 -13.29 6.52
N ASN A 605 -22.09 -14.26 5.63
CA ASN A 605 -21.43 -14.28 4.32
C ASN A 605 -21.80 -12.99 3.56
N GLY A 606 -20.89 -12.01 3.60
CA GLY A 606 -21.06 -10.68 3.02
C GLY A 606 -19.72 -9.95 3.06
N SER A 607 -19.53 -9.00 2.14
CA SER A 607 -18.33 -8.17 2.11
C SER A 607 -18.32 -7.20 3.28
N LEU A 608 -17.13 -6.95 3.84
CA LEU A 608 -16.89 -5.77 4.67
C LEU A 608 -17.42 -4.51 3.96
N PRO A 609 -17.90 -3.51 4.72
CA PRO A 609 -18.32 -2.26 4.10
C PRO A 609 -17.11 -1.58 3.46
N ALA A 610 -17.32 -0.86 2.37
CA ALA A 610 -16.24 -0.10 1.74
C ALA A 610 -15.75 1.01 2.68
N ARG A 611 -14.48 1.42 2.51
CA ARG A 611 -13.95 2.63 3.15
C ARG A 611 -14.89 3.80 2.80
N PRO A 612 -15.31 4.65 3.78
CA PRO A 612 -16.03 5.87 3.47
C PRO A 612 -15.17 6.78 2.60
N ARG A 613 -15.65 7.08 1.38
CA ARG A 613 -14.98 7.96 0.42
C ARG A 613 -15.78 9.23 0.12
N SER A 614 -17.11 9.16 0.11
CA SER A 614 -17.97 10.34 -0.10
C SER A 614 -18.55 10.87 1.22
N PHE A 615 -17.80 11.76 1.87
CA PHE A 615 -18.26 12.47 3.08
C PHE A 615 -17.68 13.89 3.22
N GLY A 616 -18.25 14.68 4.14
CA GLY A 616 -17.89 16.07 4.40
C GLY A 616 -18.13 16.51 5.83
N VAL A 617 -17.40 17.54 6.25
CA VAL A 617 -17.48 18.16 7.58
C VAL A 617 -17.72 19.66 7.40
N VAL A 618 -18.95 20.10 7.67
CA VAL A 618 -19.40 21.48 7.44
C VAL A 618 -19.93 22.11 8.73
N SER A 619 -20.01 23.43 8.81
CA SER A 619 -20.29 24.20 10.03
C SER A 619 -21.22 25.38 9.71
N GLU A 620 -22.53 25.13 9.76
CA GLU A 620 -23.54 26.16 9.47
C GLU A 620 -23.93 26.99 10.71
N ASN A 621 -23.67 26.49 11.93
CA ASN A 621 -23.94 27.19 13.19
C ASN A 621 -22.70 27.18 14.11
N PRO A 622 -22.45 28.26 14.88
CA PRO A 622 -21.40 28.26 15.89
C PRO A 622 -21.62 27.16 16.94
N GLY A 623 -20.57 26.39 17.22
CA GLY A 623 -20.57 25.28 18.17
C GLY A 623 -21.11 23.97 17.61
N GLU A 624 -21.41 23.91 16.31
CA GLU A 624 -21.94 22.72 15.63
C GLU A 624 -21.07 22.35 14.42
N ALA A 625 -20.98 21.04 14.14
CA ALA A 625 -20.41 20.52 12.91
C ALA A 625 -21.34 19.43 12.36
N GLN A 626 -21.72 19.54 11.09
CA GLN A 626 -22.52 18.56 10.39
C GLN A 626 -21.61 17.64 9.58
N ILE A 627 -21.75 16.34 9.81
CA ILE A 627 -21.14 15.29 9.01
C ILE A 627 -22.14 14.92 7.92
N ILE A 628 -21.79 15.16 6.65
CA ILE A 628 -22.58 14.79 5.48
C ILE A 628 -21.97 13.53 4.89
N ILE A 629 -22.78 12.50 4.62
CA ILE A 629 -22.29 11.21 4.14
C ILE A 629 -23.19 10.71 3.01
N GLU A 630 -22.60 10.18 1.94
CA GLU A 630 -23.38 9.45 0.94
C GLU A 630 -23.99 8.17 1.55
N PRO A 631 -25.29 7.92 1.35
CA PRO A 631 -25.91 6.68 1.83
C PRO A 631 -25.32 5.44 1.16
N ASP A 632 -24.89 4.48 1.96
CA ASP A 632 -24.51 3.14 1.52
C ASP A 632 -25.46 2.10 2.16
N ALA A 633 -26.18 1.35 1.32
CA ALA A 633 -27.13 0.33 1.75
C ALA A 633 -26.45 -0.86 2.46
N ASN A 634 -25.15 -1.04 2.28
CA ASN A 634 -24.35 -2.07 2.95
C ASN A 634 -23.82 -1.61 4.32
N VAL A 635 -24.05 -0.36 4.72
CA VAL A 635 -23.58 0.21 5.99
C VAL A 635 -24.74 0.37 6.95
N LEU A 636 -24.56 -0.14 8.17
CA LEU A 636 -25.55 0.00 9.24
C LEU A 636 -25.29 1.26 10.08
N GLN A 637 -24.02 1.51 10.39
CA GLN A 637 -23.58 2.61 11.25
C GLN A 637 -22.21 3.14 10.80
N TYR A 638 -21.88 4.35 11.22
CA TYR A 638 -20.54 4.91 11.13
C TYR A 638 -19.96 5.17 12.52
N GLN A 639 -18.69 4.84 12.69
CA GLN A 639 -17.87 5.30 13.81
C GLN A 639 -17.24 6.64 13.43
N VAL A 640 -17.59 7.71 14.15
CA VAL A 640 -17.09 9.07 13.93
C VAL A 640 -16.00 9.38 14.94
N TYR A 641 -14.75 9.40 14.48
CA TYR A 641 -13.60 9.78 15.30
C TYR A 641 -13.37 11.28 15.22
N THR A 642 -13.16 11.95 16.36
CA THR A 642 -12.90 13.39 16.42
C THR A 642 -11.52 13.70 17.01
N SER A 643 -10.90 14.79 16.57
CA SER A 643 -9.58 15.24 17.04
C SER A 643 -9.47 16.77 16.98
N HIS A 644 -8.54 17.33 17.77
CA HIS A 644 -8.17 18.76 17.72
C HIS A 644 -6.80 19.01 17.06
N ASP A 645 -6.02 17.96 16.78
CA ASP A 645 -4.71 18.07 16.13
C ASP A 645 -4.61 17.28 14.81
N GLY A 646 -5.62 16.48 14.50
CA GLY A 646 -5.69 15.62 13.31
C GLY A 646 -4.74 14.41 13.34
N LEU A 647 -4.16 14.12 14.51
CA LEU A 647 -3.23 12.99 14.74
C LEU A 647 -3.74 12.07 15.84
N ALA A 648 -4.07 12.64 17.00
CA ALA A 648 -4.62 11.91 18.13
C ALA A 648 -6.14 12.03 18.12
N PHE A 649 -6.82 10.92 17.81
CA PHE A 649 -8.28 10.85 17.77
C PHE A 649 -8.86 10.30 19.07
N ASN A 650 -9.98 10.88 19.48
CA ASN A 650 -10.79 10.42 20.59
C ASN A 650 -11.54 9.13 20.22
N GLU A 651 -12.17 8.51 21.23
CA GLU A 651 -13.07 7.38 21.00
C GLU A 651 -14.24 7.76 20.09
N PRO A 652 -14.67 6.85 19.19
CA PRO A 652 -15.62 7.20 18.17
C PRO A 652 -17.04 7.32 18.73
N ILE A 653 -17.78 8.26 18.16
CA ILE A 653 -19.22 8.38 18.35
C ILE A 653 -19.90 7.51 17.29
N LEU A 654 -20.79 6.60 17.70
CA LEU A 654 -21.58 5.81 16.75
C LEU A 654 -22.77 6.62 16.25
N ILE A 655 -22.89 6.72 14.93
CA ILE A 655 -24.02 7.35 14.25
C ILE A 655 -24.68 6.34 13.31
N ASN A 656 -25.99 6.47 13.11
CA ASN A 656 -26.68 5.64 12.12
C ASN A 656 -26.27 6.06 10.70
N ALA A 657 -26.40 5.17 9.72
CA ALA A 657 -26.15 5.43 8.30
C ALA A 657 -27.20 6.37 7.67
N ASN A 658 -27.36 7.56 8.25
CA ASN A 658 -28.17 8.65 7.72
C ASN A 658 -27.32 9.54 6.80
N THR A 659 -27.97 10.28 5.90
CA THR A 659 -27.30 11.26 5.02
C THR A 659 -26.57 12.37 5.77
N TYR A 660 -26.99 12.69 6.99
CA TYR A 660 -26.31 13.66 7.83
C TYR A 660 -26.43 13.36 9.33
N THR A 661 -25.46 13.81 10.11
CA THR A 661 -25.51 13.86 11.58
C THR A 661 -24.84 15.15 12.09
N THR A 662 -25.43 15.79 13.10
CA THR A 662 -24.87 16.98 13.74
C THR A 662 -24.14 16.62 15.02
N LEU A 663 -22.91 17.08 15.15
CA LEU A 663 -22.15 17.13 16.41
C LEU A 663 -22.36 18.53 17.01
N ASP A 664 -22.69 18.59 18.30
CA ASP A 664 -22.97 19.83 19.02
C ASP A 664 -21.96 20.07 20.16
N SER A 665 -22.09 21.22 20.82
CA SER A 665 -21.30 21.59 22.00
C SER A 665 -19.78 21.67 21.73
N LEU A 666 -19.40 22.04 20.51
CA LEU A 666 -18.01 22.10 20.06
C LEU A 666 -17.35 23.46 20.40
N ALA A 667 -16.03 23.45 20.56
CA ALA A 667 -15.25 24.68 20.71
C ALA A 667 -15.19 25.44 19.38
N THR A 668 -15.47 26.74 19.42
CA THR A 668 -15.58 27.60 18.22
C THR A 668 -14.25 28.21 17.78
N ASP A 669 -13.19 28.05 18.58
CA ASP A 669 -11.85 28.63 18.39
C ASP A 669 -10.77 27.58 18.07
N SER A 670 -11.16 26.33 17.86
CA SER A 670 -10.26 25.22 17.54
C SER A 670 -10.79 24.41 16.37
N ILE A 671 -9.90 23.97 15.47
CA ILE A 671 -10.25 23.10 14.35
C ILE A 671 -10.75 21.75 14.90
N LEU A 672 -11.89 21.29 14.37
CA LEU A 672 -12.37 19.92 14.56
C LEU A 672 -11.91 19.08 13.37
N TYR A 673 -11.15 18.03 13.64
CA TYR A 673 -10.79 17.01 12.66
C TYR A 673 -11.66 15.78 12.84
N VAL A 674 -12.07 15.15 11.74
CA VAL A 674 -12.97 14.00 11.71
C VAL A 674 -12.46 12.95 10.73
N LYS A 675 -12.55 11.68 11.12
CA LYS A 675 -12.45 10.52 10.21
C LYS A 675 -13.52 9.49 10.55
N LEU A 676 -13.88 8.66 9.58
CA LEU A 676 -14.99 7.72 9.64
C LEU A 676 -14.53 6.28 9.42
N VAL A 677 -15.24 5.34 10.05
CA VAL A 677 -15.20 3.90 9.73
C VAL A 677 -16.64 3.43 9.51
N ALA A 678 -16.90 2.75 8.40
CA ALA A 678 -18.19 2.15 8.11
C ALA A 678 -18.31 0.79 8.82
N VAL A 679 -19.52 0.48 9.30
CA VAL A 679 -19.78 -0.73 10.09
C VAL A 679 -20.99 -1.49 9.52
N ASN A 680 -20.83 -2.80 9.30
CA ASN A 680 -21.93 -3.70 8.97
C ASN A 680 -21.83 -5.02 9.76
N LEU A 681 -22.68 -6.00 9.44
CA LEU A 681 -22.68 -7.31 10.13
C LEU A 681 -21.43 -8.15 9.84
N SER A 682 -20.73 -7.87 8.74
CA SER A 682 -19.48 -8.53 8.35
C SER A 682 -18.24 -7.92 9.01
N GLY A 683 -18.34 -6.71 9.58
CA GLY A 683 -17.24 -6.04 10.28
C GLY A 683 -17.10 -4.55 9.94
N ASN A 684 -15.88 -4.04 10.11
CA ASN A 684 -15.55 -2.63 9.92
C ASN A 684 -14.75 -2.42 8.62
N SER A 685 -14.96 -1.28 7.96
CA SER A 685 -14.10 -0.84 6.86
C SER A 685 -12.72 -0.40 7.37
N SER A 686 -11.79 -0.10 6.47
CA SER A 686 -10.64 0.74 6.79
C SER A 686 -11.09 2.18 7.12
N GLU A 687 -10.23 2.96 7.76
CA GLU A 687 -10.46 4.37 8.06
C GLU A 687 -10.57 5.22 6.79
N SER A 688 -11.42 6.25 6.81
CA SER A 688 -11.46 7.31 5.81
C SER A 688 -10.22 8.21 5.92
N GLU A 689 -10.08 9.16 4.98
CA GLU A 689 -9.19 10.29 5.21
C GLU A 689 -9.68 11.18 6.36
N VAL A 690 -8.86 12.14 6.76
CA VAL A 690 -9.20 13.16 7.75
C VAL A 690 -9.70 14.40 7.03
N LEU A 691 -10.93 14.78 7.36
CA LEU A 691 -11.52 16.07 7.02
C LEU A 691 -11.63 16.94 8.27
N ALA A 692 -11.89 18.22 8.12
CA ALA A 692 -11.99 19.18 9.20
C ALA A 692 -12.92 20.37 8.91
N CYS A 693 -13.34 21.05 9.98
CA CYS A 693 -13.93 22.38 9.90
C CYS A 693 -13.51 23.22 11.11
N LEU A 694 -13.72 24.53 11.03
CA LEU A 694 -13.78 25.38 12.23
C LEU A 694 -15.25 25.50 12.70
N PRO A 695 -15.63 25.01 13.89
CA PRO A 695 -17.02 25.04 14.38
C PRO A 695 -17.53 26.44 14.80
N SER A 696 -17.20 27.49 14.05
CA SER A 696 -17.58 28.88 14.35
C SER A 696 -18.85 29.34 13.64
N GLY A 697 -19.48 28.50 12.82
CA GLY A 697 -20.43 28.92 11.79
C GLY A 697 -19.73 29.61 10.61
N PRO A 698 -20.46 29.89 9.51
CA PRO A 698 -19.87 30.45 8.30
C PRO A 698 -19.59 31.95 8.48
N ASP A 699 -18.40 32.40 8.09
CA ASP A 699 -18.13 33.82 7.87
C ASP A 699 -18.62 34.26 6.48
N SER A 700 -18.48 35.56 6.16
CA SER A 700 -18.89 36.10 4.84
C SER A 700 -18.02 35.61 3.67
N THR A 701 -16.90 34.95 3.95
CA THR A 701 -15.97 34.43 2.94
C THR A 701 -16.38 33.03 2.51
N LYS A 702 -16.90 32.15 3.38
CA LYS A 702 -17.23 30.74 3.07
C LYS A 702 -16.18 30.03 2.20
N VAL A 703 -15.20 29.39 2.85
CA VAL A 703 -14.14 28.60 2.18
C VAL A 703 -14.43 27.12 2.25
N LEU A 704 -14.29 26.43 1.12
CA LEU A 704 -14.32 24.97 1.03
C LEU A 704 -12.94 24.43 0.69
N ILE A 705 -12.43 23.50 1.49
CA ILE A 705 -11.29 22.66 1.13
C ILE A 705 -11.83 21.35 0.56
N VAL A 706 -11.49 21.05 -0.69
CA VAL A 706 -11.78 19.77 -1.32
C VAL A 706 -10.50 18.94 -1.31
N ASN A 707 -10.54 17.80 -0.63
CA ASN A 707 -9.46 16.83 -0.72
C ASN A 707 -9.72 15.90 -1.90
N GLY A 708 -8.88 15.98 -2.92
CA GLY A 708 -8.89 15.09 -4.08
C GLY A 708 -7.59 14.33 -4.24
N PHE A 709 -6.82 14.16 -3.16
CA PHE A 709 -5.58 13.36 -3.17
C PHE A 709 -5.87 11.92 -2.73
N ASP A 710 -6.27 11.10 -3.69
CA ASP A 710 -6.70 9.72 -3.56
C ASP A 710 -5.55 8.71 -3.76
N ARG A 711 -4.50 9.12 -4.50
CA ARG A 711 -3.35 8.29 -4.81
C ARG A 711 -2.67 7.75 -3.55
N ALA A 712 -2.54 6.43 -3.51
CA ALA A 712 -1.77 5.73 -2.50
C ALA A 712 -0.27 5.86 -2.80
N SER A 713 0.37 6.91 -2.26
CA SER A 713 1.82 7.12 -2.36
C SER A 713 2.51 7.07 -1.00
N THR A 714 3.80 6.70 -1.00
CA THR A 714 4.63 6.66 0.22
C THR A 714 4.69 8.05 0.86
N GLY A 715 4.17 8.16 2.09
CA GLY A 715 4.11 9.42 2.83
C GLY A 715 2.80 10.20 2.68
N ASN A 716 1.85 9.72 1.86
CA ASN A 716 0.47 10.21 1.93
C ASN A 716 -0.17 9.75 3.25
N THR A 717 -0.41 10.70 4.15
CA THR A 717 -0.99 10.45 5.49
C THR A 717 -2.50 10.65 5.51
N TYR A 718 -3.13 10.93 4.36
CA TYR A 718 -4.57 11.18 4.20
C TYR A 718 -5.14 12.21 5.20
N ASN A 719 -4.32 13.17 5.64
CA ASN A 719 -4.70 14.18 6.63
C ASN A 719 -4.18 15.58 6.30
N PHE A 720 -3.93 15.86 5.02
CA PHE A 720 -3.33 17.13 4.57
C PHE A 720 -4.22 18.35 4.74
N VAL A 721 -5.53 18.14 5.00
CA VAL A 721 -6.42 19.20 5.50
C VAL A 721 -5.86 19.90 6.75
N ARG A 722 -4.99 19.24 7.53
CA ARG A 722 -4.30 19.84 8.69
C ARG A 722 -3.44 21.04 8.29
N GLN A 723 -2.69 20.93 7.20
CA GLN A 723 -1.77 21.98 6.77
C GLN A 723 -2.52 23.13 6.11
N HIS A 724 -3.53 22.84 5.29
CA HIS A 724 -4.38 23.83 4.65
C HIS A 724 -5.27 24.56 5.68
N GLY A 725 -6.02 23.81 6.47
CA GLY A 725 -6.91 24.34 7.50
C GLY A 725 -6.19 25.18 8.55
N ALA A 726 -5.02 24.74 9.02
CA ALA A 726 -4.21 25.54 9.94
C ALA A 726 -3.74 26.86 9.31
N ALA A 727 -3.39 26.87 8.01
CA ALA A 727 -2.97 28.08 7.32
C ALA A 727 -4.12 29.07 7.09
N PHE A 728 -5.35 28.59 6.86
CA PHE A 728 -6.55 29.45 6.83
C PHE A 728 -6.82 30.09 8.21
N VAL A 729 -6.80 29.29 9.27
CA VAL A 729 -7.04 29.78 10.64
C VAL A 729 -5.94 30.76 11.08
N ALA A 730 -4.68 30.52 10.69
CA ALA A 730 -3.58 31.46 10.93
C ALA A 730 -3.77 32.82 10.22
N ASN A 731 -4.60 32.87 9.17
CA ASN A 731 -4.99 34.07 8.44
C ASN A 731 -6.42 34.56 8.79
N GLU A 732 -6.97 34.11 9.93
CA GLU A 732 -8.28 34.51 10.45
C GLU A 732 -9.46 34.20 9.50
N ILE A 733 -9.32 33.14 8.68
CA ILE A 733 -10.37 32.66 7.77
C ILE A 733 -10.91 31.31 8.27
N THR A 734 -12.23 31.19 8.29
CA THR A 734 -12.92 29.94 8.63
C THR A 734 -13.02 29.04 7.41
N PHE A 735 -13.12 27.72 7.61
CA PHE A 735 -13.20 26.76 6.51
C PHE A 735 -14.03 25.54 6.87
N GLU A 736 -14.52 24.90 5.82
CA GLU A 736 -15.15 23.58 5.82
C GLU A 736 -14.37 22.67 4.89
N SER A 737 -14.54 21.35 5.00
CA SER A 737 -13.87 20.45 4.06
C SER A 737 -14.69 19.22 3.70
N VAL A 738 -14.43 18.75 2.49
CA VAL A 738 -15.14 17.65 1.84
C VAL A 738 -14.15 16.81 1.04
N THR A 739 -14.53 15.57 0.80
CA THR A 739 -13.92 14.74 -0.24
C THR A 739 -14.37 15.22 -1.62
N ASN A 740 -13.53 15.03 -2.63
CA ASN A 740 -13.89 15.26 -4.03
C ASN A 740 -15.10 14.42 -4.46
N ASP A 741 -15.20 13.16 -4.01
CA ASP A 741 -16.35 12.28 -4.26
C ASP A 741 -17.68 12.92 -3.83
N LEU A 742 -17.71 13.59 -2.67
CA LEU A 742 -18.92 14.26 -2.18
C LEU A 742 -19.38 15.39 -3.11
N VAL A 743 -18.43 16.11 -3.71
CA VAL A 743 -18.68 17.17 -4.69
C VAL A 743 -19.18 16.56 -6.01
N VAL A 744 -18.53 15.50 -6.49
CA VAL A 744 -18.92 14.76 -7.70
C VAL A 744 -20.35 14.21 -7.58
N ASN A 745 -20.70 13.70 -6.40
CA ASN A 745 -22.03 13.18 -6.09
C ASN A 745 -23.09 14.28 -5.89
N GLY A 746 -22.71 15.55 -5.95
CA GLY A 746 -23.63 16.69 -5.86
C GLY A 746 -24.23 16.90 -4.47
N LEU A 747 -23.62 16.33 -3.43
CA LEU A 747 -24.05 16.51 -2.03
C LEU A 747 -23.54 17.83 -1.45
N VAL A 748 -22.47 18.40 -2.03
CA VAL A 748 -21.99 19.76 -1.77
C VAL A 748 -21.74 20.47 -3.10
N ASN A 749 -22.21 21.72 -3.23
CA ASN A 749 -22.08 22.52 -4.45
C ASN A 749 -20.97 23.57 -4.29
N LEU A 750 -19.98 23.55 -5.19
CA LEU A 750 -18.88 24.51 -5.18
C LEU A 750 -19.34 25.97 -5.23
N ASN A 751 -20.48 26.26 -5.87
CA ASN A 751 -21.00 27.64 -6.00
C ASN A 751 -21.57 28.21 -4.71
N ASP A 752 -21.71 27.41 -3.65
CA ASP A 752 -22.12 27.89 -2.32
C ASP A 752 -20.94 28.53 -1.55
N TYR A 753 -19.73 28.48 -2.11
CA TYR A 753 -18.48 28.94 -1.50
C TYR A 753 -17.80 30.00 -2.34
N LEU A 754 -17.26 31.06 -1.71
CA LEU A 754 -16.54 32.10 -2.44
C LEU A 754 -15.17 31.61 -2.90
N ILE A 755 -14.51 30.77 -2.09
CA ILE A 755 -13.19 30.22 -2.34
C ILE A 755 -13.26 28.70 -2.22
N VAL A 756 -12.70 28.02 -3.21
CA VAL A 756 -12.47 26.57 -3.20
C VAL A 756 -10.96 26.33 -3.23
N ASP A 757 -10.45 25.60 -2.25
CA ASP A 757 -9.07 25.11 -2.17
C ASP A 757 -9.05 23.63 -2.49
N TYR A 758 -8.35 23.24 -3.55
CA TYR A 758 -8.32 21.88 -4.08
C TYR A 758 -6.96 21.23 -3.82
N ILE A 759 -6.94 20.25 -2.92
CA ILE A 759 -5.73 19.50 -2.55
C ILE A 759 -5.57 18.35 -3.56
N LEU A 760 -4.45 18.33 -4.27
CA LEU A 760 -4.12 17.27 -5.24
C LEU A 760 -2.80 16.55 -4.95
N GLY A 761 -2.01 16.98 -3.96
CA GLY A 761 -0.82 16.22 -3.53
C GLY A 761 0.11 15.82 -4.68
N GLU A 762 0.29 14.51 -4.86
CA GLU A 762 1.03 13.92 -6.00
C GLU A 762 0.10 13.15 -6.96
N GLU A 763 -1.15 13.61 -7.10
CA GLU A 763 -2.07 13.08 -8.11
C GLU A 763 -1.43 13.11 -9.49
N SER A 764 -1.65 12.04 -10.26
CA SER A 764 -1.06 11.86 -11.60
C SER A 764 -1.91 10.86 -12.39
N THR A 765 -1.43 10.49 -13.58
CA THR A 765 -2.11 9.59 -14.53
C THR A 765 -2.67 8.28 -13.97
N ALA A 766 -2.17 7.80 -12.82
CA ALA A 766 -2.60 6.55 -12.21
C ALA A 766 -3.99 6.64 -11.56
N ASP A 767 -4.33 7.79 -10.99
CA ASP A 767 -5.51 7.99 -10.15
C ASP A 767 -6.44 9.12 -10.69
N GLU A 768 -6.08 9.71 -11.85
CA GLU A 768 -6.82 10.71 -12.63
C GLU A 768 -6.91 12.09 -11.95
N THR A 769 -5.94 12.98 -12.22
CA THR A 769 -6.00 14.37 -11.77
C THR A 769 -7.20 15.09 -12.41
N PHE A 770 -8.14 15.58 -11.60
CA PHE A 770 -9.38 16.21 -12.08
C PHE A 770 -10.09 15.37 -13.16
N SER A 771 -10.93 14.44 -12.73
CA SER A 771 -11.82 13.69 -13.60
C SER A 771 -12.67 14.63 -14.48
N THR A 772 -13.21 14.08 -15.58
CA THR A 772 -14.09 14.83 -16.48
C THR A 772 -15.26 15.51 -15.75
N VAL A 773 -15.79 14.90 -14.68
CA VAL A 773 -16.88 15.47 -13.89
C VAL A 773 -16.39 16.64 -13.04
N GLU A 774 -15.25 16.49 -12.36
CA GLU A 774 -14.64 17.57 -11.57
C GLU A 774 -14.25 18.75 -12.45
N GLN A 775 -13.67 18.53 -13.63
CA GLN A 775 -13.38 19.58 -14.61
C GLN A 775 -14.65 20.37 -14.98
N SER A 776 -15.78 19.69 -15.16
CA SER A 776 -17.07 20.33 -15.45
C SER A 776 -17.58 21.16 -14.26
N LEU A 777 -17.45 20.65 -13.04
CA LEU A 777 -17.88 21.34 -11.81
C LEU A 777 -17.00 22.57 -11.54
N VAL A 778 -15.69 22.43 -11.60
CA VAL A 778 -14.72 23.52 -11.42
C VAL A 778 -14.84 24.57 -12.52
N SER A 779 -14.99 24.16 -13.78
CA SER A 779 -15.19 25.13 -14.88
C SER A 779 -16.50 25.89 -14.74
N THR A 780 -17.57 25.26 -14.24
CA THR A 780 -18.85 25.91 -13.96
C THR A 780 -18.72 26.90 -12.81
N TYR A 781 -18.03 26.50 -11.74
CA TYR A 781 -17.72 27.36 -10.59
C TYR A 781 -16.97 28.63 -11.01
N LEU A 782 -15.89 28.48 -11.78
CA LEU A 782 -15.10 29.62 -12.27
C LEU A 782 -15.87 30.54 -13.22
N LYS A 783 -16.77 30.00 -14.05
CA LYS A 783 -17.66 30.78 -14.95
C LYS A 783 -18.64 31.68 -14.20
N GLN A 784 -18.97 31.34 -12.96
CA GLN A 784 -19.91 32.07 -12.10
C GLN A 784 -19.19 32.98 -11.08
N GLY A 785 -17.90 33.26 -11.29
CA GLY A 785 -17.12 34.16 -10.44
C GLY A 785 -16.43 33.48 -9.26
N GLY A 786 -16.40 32.14 -9.25
CA GLY A 786 -15.67 31.34 -8.28
C GLY A 786 -14.17 31.67 -8.24
N ARG A 787 -13.54 31.35 -7.09
CA ARG A 787 -12.15 31.69 -6.79
C ARG A 787 -11.43 30.42 -6.35
N LEU A 788 -10.62 29.86 -7.24
CA LEU A 788 -9.96 28.57 -7.04
C LEU A 788 -8.51 28.76 -6.55
N PHE A 789 -8.14 28.06 -5.50
CA PHE A 789 -6.75 27.72 -5.18
C PHE A 789 -6.55 26.24 -5.47
N VAL A 790 -5.49 25.90 -6.18
CA VAL A 790 -5.11 24.50 -6.45
C VAL A 790 -3.61 24.34 -6.35
N SER A 791 -3.19 23.24 -5.74
CA SER A 791 -1.77 22.91 -5.59
C SER A 791 -1.54 21.40 -5.63
N GLY A 792 -0.47 21.00 -6.32
CA GLY A 792 -0.03 19.62 -6.41
C GLY A 792 1.17 19.49 -7.34
N ALA A 793 1.90 18.39 -7.19
CA ALA A 793 2.84 17.90 -8.19
C ALA A 793 2.07 17.20 -9.32
N GLU A 794 2.67 17.07 -10.50
CA GLU A 794 2.18 16.25 -11.62
C GLU A 794 0.81 16.63 -12.24
N ILE A 795 0.14 17.69 -11.79
CA ILE A 795 -1.12 18.16 -12.37
C ILE A 795 -0.98 18.51 -13.85
N ALA A 796 0.07 19.25 -14.24
CA ALA A 796 0.30 19.63 -15.63
C ALA A 796 0.87 18.48 -16.44
N TRP A 797 1.69 17.61 -15.83
CA TRP A 797 2.10 16.35 -16.45
C TRP A 797 0.89 15.52 -16.86
N ASP A 798 -0.07 15.34 -15.97
CA ASP A 798 -1.27 14.55 -16.22
C ASP A 798 -2.19 15.24 -17.23
N LEU A 799 -2.64 16.47 -16.93
CA LEU A 799 -3.67 17.14 -17.74
C LEU A 799 -3.18 17.64 -19.12
N ASP A 800 -1.90 17.99 -19.27
CA ASP A 800 -1.38 18.55 -20.52
C ASP A 800 -0.42 17.59 -21.24
N TYR A 801 0.62 17.07 -20.58
CA TYR A 801 1.58 16.20 -21.27
C TYR A 801 0.94 14.86 -21.66
N ARG A 802 0.29 14.18 -20.71
CA ARG A 802 -0.38 12.88 -20.90
C ARG A 802 -1.85 13.00 -21.26
N GLY A 803 -2.45 14.16 -21.00
CA GLY A 803 -3.88 14.37 -21.03
C GLY A 803 -4.53 14.35 -22.42
N THR A 804 -5.83 14.10 -22.39
CA THR A 804 -6.72 14.11 -23.54
C THR A 804 -6.94 15.54 -24.07
N THR A 805 -7.73 15.68 -25.15
CA THR A 805 -8.08 17.01 -25.67
C THR A 805 -8.93 17.82 -24.69
N SER A 806 -9.80 17.17 -23.91
CA SER A 806 -10.57 17.83 -22.85
C SER A 806 -9.65 18.32 -21.73
N ASP A 807 -8.70 17.50 -21.29
CA ASP A 807 -7.79 17.84 -20.19
C ASP A 807 -6.91 19.05 -20.55
N LYS A 808 -6.34 19.02 -21.76
CA LYS A 808 -5.59 20.16 -22.34
C LYS A 808 -6.44 21.42 -22.40
N SER A 809 -7.67 21.29 -22.87
CA SER A 809 -8.61 22.41 -22.90
C SER A 809 -8.91 22.91 -21.49
N PHE A 810 -9.03 22.03 -20.49
CA PHE A 810 -9.29 22.41 -19.12
C PHE A 810 -8.11 23.18 -18.50
N ILE A 811 -6.91 22.59 -18.51
CA ILE A 811 -5.73 23.22 -17.90
C ILE A 811 -5.36 24.53 -18.59
N HIS A 812 -5.44 24.63 -19.93
CA HIS A 812 -5.11 25.86 -20.65
C HIS A 812 -6.13 26.99 -20.40
N ASN A 813 -7.41 26.66 -20.25
CA ASN A 813 -8.48 27.67 -20.19
C ASN A 813 -8.96 28.01 -18.79
N TYR A 814 -8.86 27.09 -17.84
CA TYR A 814 -9.40 27.23 -16.48
C TYR A 814 -8.29 27.27 -15.42
N LEU A 815 -7.26 26.41 -15.50
CA LEU A 815 -6.07 26.54 -14.63
C LEU A 815 -5.05 27.54 -15.18
N LYS A 816 -5.17 27.91 -16.46
CA LYS A 816 -4.37 28.93 -17.16
C LYS A 816 -2.86 28.61 -17.19
N ALA A 817 -2.51 27.33 -17.26
CA ALA A 817 -1.12 26.88 -17.34
C ALA A 817 -0.92 25.93 -18.52
N THR A 818 0.31 25.85 -19.02
CA THR A 818 0.79 24.84 -19.97
C THR A 818 1.94 24.08 -19.31
N TYR A 819 2.05 22.78 -19.56
CA TYR A 819 3.17 21.96 -19.09
C TYR A 819 4.48 22.37 -19.76
N ALA A 820 5.52 22.57 -18.96
CA ALA A 820 6.86 22.88 -19.44
C ALA A 820 7.83 21.69 -19.27
N ALA A 821 7.86 21.11 -18.08
CA ALA A 821 8.66 19.94 -17.74
C ALA A 821 8.16 19.28 -16.45
N ASP A 822 8.50 18.00 -16.31
CA ASP A 822 8.10 17.09 -15.23
C ASP A 822 8.72 17.44 -13.87
N ALA A 823 9.84 18.15 -13.92
CA ALA A 823 10.55 18.64 -12.77
C ALA A 823 11.29 19.92 -13.14
N PRO A 824 11.66 20.77 -12.17
CA PRO A 824 12.41 21.99 -12.44
C PRO A 824 13.76 21.62 -13.08
N GLY A 825 14.09 22.30 -14.18
CA GLY A 825 15.29 21.98 -14.96
C GLY A 825 15.29 20.61 -15.65
N GLY A 826 14.17 19.87 -15.63
CA GLY A 826 14.05 18.52 -16.17
C GLY A 826 14.75 17.46 -15.33
N VAL A 827 14.99 17.71 -14.04
CA VAL A 827 15.68 16.78 -13.12
C VAL A 827 14.87 16.61 -11.84
N SER A 828 14.36 15.40 -11.62
CA SER A 828 13.57 15.07 -10.44
C SER A 828 14.42 15.00 -9.16
N GLY A 829 13.76 15.16 -8.02
CA GLY A 829 14.35 14.99 -6.69
C GLY A 829 15.56 15.89 -6.37
N THR A 830 15.67 17.04 -7.05
CA THR A 830 16.84 17.91 -6.97
C THR A 830 16.53 19.28 -6.38
N TYR A 831 15.42 19.89 -6.80
CA TYR A 831 15.03 21.25 -6.42
C TYR A 831 13.86 21.19 -5.44
N TYR A 832 14.06 21.73 -4.24
CA TYR A 832 13.09 21.70 -3.13
C TYR A 832 12.75 23.10 -2.60
N SER A 833 12.91 24.11 -3.45
CA SER A 833 12.67 25.49 -3.07
C SER A 833 12.24 26.38 -4.22
N ALA A 834 11.38 27.34 -3.92
CA ALA A 834 10.89 28.37 -4.81
C ALA A 834 10.90 29.75 -4.12
N THR A 835 10.60 30.79 -4.87
CA THR A 835 10.47 32.16 -4.39
C THR A 835 9.43 32.89 -5.22
N GLY A 836 8.85 33.95 -4.66
CA GLY A 836 7.96 34.84 -5.41
C GLY A 836 8.61 35.47 -6.65
N VAL A 837 7.80 35.70 -7.68
CA VAL A 837 8.15 36.53 -8.84
C VAL A 837 7.92 37.99 -8.49
N THR A 838 8.91 38.86 -8.77
CA THR A 838 8.80 40.29 -8.49
C THR A 838 7.62 40.92 -9.24
N GLY A 839 6.79 41.68 -8.52
CA GLY A 839 5.58 42.32 -9.03
C GLY A 839 4.35 41.41 -9.11
N SER A 840 4.48 40.12 -8.76
CA SER A 840 3.35 39.18 -8.68
C SER A 840 2.67 39.19 -7.30
N ILE A 841 1.61 38.40 -7.14
CA ILE A 841 0.93 38.22 -5.84
C ILE A 841 1.86 37.66 -4.75
N PHE A 842 2.97 37.00 -5.13
CA PHE A 842 3.96 36.47 -4.20
C PHE A 842 5.18 37.39 -4.03
N ASN A 843 5.12 38.67 -4.43
CA ASN A 843 6.26 39.59 -4.36
C ASN A 843 6.95 39.63 -2.99
N ASP A 844 6.15 39.57 -1.92
CA ASP A 844 6.62 39.67 -0.54
C ASP A 844 6.70 38.30 0.16
N VAL A 845 6.42 37.21 -0.57
CA VAL A 845 6.62 35.84 -0.08
C VAL A 845 8.11 35.53 -0.15
N GLY A 846 8.68 35.16 1.00
CA GLY A 846 10.08 34.75 1.11
C GLY A 846 10.39 33.44 0.37
N THR A 847 11.48 32.78 0.77
CA THR A 847 11.80 31.46 0.24
C THR A 847 10.74 30.44 0.67
N ILE A 848 10.16 29.77 -0.32
CA ILE A 848 9.20 28.69 -0.17
C ILE A 848 10.01 27.39 -0.20
N MET A 849 10.14 26.70 0.92
CA MET A 849 10.73 25.36 0.96
C MET A 849 9.61 24.34 1.00
N TYR A 850 9.74 23.24 0.26
CA TYR A 850 8.80 22.12 0.28
C TYR A 850 9.51 20.80 0.48
N ASP A 851 8.83 19.86 1.11
CA ASP A 851 9.45 18.70 1.75
C ASP A 851 10.15 17.75 0.75
N ASN A 852 11.34 17.32 1.13
CA ASN A 852 12.13 16.30 0.45
C ASN A 852 11.96 14.91 1.10
N GLY A 853 10.92 14.75 1.92
CA GLY A 853 10.60 13.54 2.68
C GLY A 853 11.21 13.49 4.07
N THR A 854 11.68 14.63 4.63
CA THR A 854 12.31 14.68 5.95
C THR A 854 11.61 15.59 6.95
N HIS A 855 10.48 16.23 6.58
CA HIS A 855 9.78 17.21 7.43
C HIS A 855 8.32 16.82 7.74
N GLY A 856 8.01 15.53 7.69
CA GLY A 856 6.75 14.97 8.18
C GLY A 856 5.62 14.97 7.15
N THR A 857 5.91 15.23 5.89
CA THR A 857 5.03 14.94 4.74
C THR A 857 5.72 13.93 3.81
N PHE A 858 5.58 14.08 2.49
CA PHE A 858 6.21 13.20 1.50
C PHE A 858 7.31 13.93 0.71
N ASN A 859 8.09 13.17 -0.06
CA ASN A 859 9.16 13.71 -0.89
C ASN A 859 8.61 14.15 -2.25
N VAL A 860 8.51 15.46 -2.47
CA VAL A 860 8.04 16.03 -3.74
C VAL A 860 9.11 15.85 -4.83
N ARG A 861 9.15 14.67 -5.46
CA ARG A 861 10.18 14.33 -6.45
C ARG A 861 9.94 15.00 -7.80
N TYR A 862 8.68 15.24 -8.17
CA TYR A 862 8.28 15.70 -9.50
C TYR A 862 7.35 16.93 -9.45
N PRO A 863 7.81 18.07 -8.90
CA PRO A 863 7.00 19.28 -8.96
C PRO A 863 6.97 19.82 -10.40
N ASP A 864 5.80 20.15 -10.91
CA ASP A 864 5.62 20.63 -12.28
C ASP A 864 6.34 21.95 -12.53
N ALA A 865 7.02 22.04 -13.66
CA ALA A 865 7.41 23.30 -14.25
C ALA A 865 6.34 23.78 -15.25
N LEU A 866 5.88 25.02 -15.07
CA LEU A 866 4.72 25.57 -15.79
C LEU A 866 5.11 26.65 -16.80
N ILE A 867 4.18 26.95 -17.71
CA ILE A 867 4.18 28.14 -18.56
C ILE A 867 2.85 28.86 -18.41
N ALA A 868 2.88 30.13 -18.00
CA ALA A 868 1.70 31.00 -17.99
C ALA A 868 1.02 31.07 -19.36
N THR A 869 -0.29 30.87 -19.39
CA THR A 869 -1.08 30.72 -20.61
C THR A 869 -2.38 31.53 -20.51
N ASN A 870 -2.88 32.03 -21.64
CA ASN A 870 -4.20 32.69 -21.73
C ASN A 870 -4.43 33.82 -20.71
N GLY A 871 -3.39 34.65 -20.52
CA GLY A 871 -3.44 35.86 -19.70
C GLY A 871 -3.08 35.69 -18.24
N SER A 872 -2.67 34.49 -17.78
CA SER A 872 -2.13 34.32 -16.44
C SER A 872 -0.76 34.98 -16.27
N GLU A 873 -0.40 35.25 -15.02
CA GLU A 873 0.90 35.76 -14.61
C GLU A 873 1.68 34.68 -13.85
N ASN A 874 3.02 34.70 -13.98
CA ASN A 874 3.88 33.83 -13.19
C ASN A 874 3.98 34.38 -11.76
N ILE A 875 3.78 33.53 -10.75
CA ILE A 875 3.78 33.97 -9.33
C ILE A 875 4.92 33.35 -8.53
N ALA A 876 5.35 32.13 -8.87
CA ALA A 876 6.43 31.44 -8.17
C ALA A 876 7.49 30.97 -9.17
N ARG A 877 8.76 31.04 -8.76
CA ARG A 877 9.89 30.50 -9.51
C ARG A 877 10.77 29.59 -8.64
N TYR A 878 11.16 28.44 -9.17
CA TYR A 878 12.10 27.54 -8.53
C TYR A 878 13.48 28.20 -8.40
N LEU A 879 14.15 27.97 -7.28
CA LEU A 879 15.49 28.49 -7.00
C LEU A 879 16.58 27.57 -7.54
N ASN A 880 17.76 28.15 -7.82
CA ASN A 880 18.94 27.43 -8.29
C ASN A 880 18.79 26.70 -9.64
N VAL A 881 17.79 27.10 -10.45
CA VAL A 881 17.53 26.53 -11.77
C VAL A 881 17.21 27.62 -12.80
N SER A 882 17.75 27.49 -14.00
CA SER A 882 17.68 28.51 -15.06
C SER A 882 16.71 28.21 -16.19
N SER A 883 16.27 26.95 -16.34
CA SER A 883 15.30 26.50 -17.34
C SER A 883 14.16 25.77 -16.65
N TYR A 884 12.95 25.80 -17.22
CA TYR A 884 11.75 25.18 -16.63
C TYR A 884 11.58 25.57 -15.15
N ASN A 885 11.63 26.86 -14.86
CA ASN A 885 11.79 27.38 -13.50
C ASN A 885 10.55 28.07 -12.94
N ILE A 886 9.39 28.00 -13.59
CA ILE A 886 8.14 28.56 -13.07
C ILE A 886 7.41 27.46 -12.31
N GLY A 887 7.08 27.73 -11.05
CA GLY A 887 6.39 26.79 -10.15
C GLY A 887 4.96 27.21 -9.78
N GLY A 888 4.45 28.30 -10.34
CA GLY A 888 3.07 28.70 -10.10
C GLY A 888 2.61 29.85 -10.97
N VAL A 889 1.29 29.91 -11.21
CA VAL A 889 0.61 30.96 -11.98
C VAL A 889 -0.65 31.48 -11.26
N SER A 890 -1.07 32.70 -11.60
CA SER A 890 -2.37 33.25 -11.19
C SER A 890 -3.10 33.93 -12.35
N PHE A 891 -4.43 33.95 -12.31
CA PHE A 891 -5.25 34.67 -13.26
C PHE A 891 -6.50 35.26 -12.59
N GLU A 892 -6.94 36.42 -13.07
CA GLU A 892 -8.27 36.99 -12.79
C GLU A 892 -8.92 37.45 -14.09
N GLY A 893 -10.23 37.27 -14.18
CA GLY A 893 -11.02 37.72 -15.33
C GLY A 893 -12.07 36.71 -15.76
N TYR A 894 -12.60 36.88 -16.97
CA TYR A 894 -13.61 35.99 -17.51
C TYR A 894 -13.01 34.66 -17.98
N PHE A 895 -13.63 33.57 -17.55
CA PHE A 895 -13.39 32.23 -18.08
C PHE A 895 -14.28 31.98 -19.30
N PRO A 896 -13.93 31.05 -20.22
CA PRO A 896 -14.71 30.82 -21.42
C PRO A 896 -16.18 30.50 -21.12
N GLY A 897 -17.08 31.30 -21.67
CA GLY A 897 -18.53 31.18 -21.43
C GLY A 897 -19.00 31.63 -20.05
N GLY A 898 -18.15 32.28 -19.26
CA GLY A 898 -18.50 32.82 -17.95
C GLY A 898 -19.30 34.10 -18.01
N THR A 899 -20.11 34.33 -16.97
CA THR A 899 -20.94 35.54 -16.82
C THR A 899 -20.36 36.52 -15.80
N GLU A 900 -19.46 36.05 -14.94
CA GLU A 900 -18.80 36.83 -13.90
C GLU A 900 -17.27 36.57 -13.95
N PRO A 901 -16.44 37.57 -13.61
CA PRO A 901 -15.00 37.36 -13.53
C PRO A 901 -14.67 36.48 -12.31
N GLY A 902 -13.87 35.44 -12.50
CA GLY A 902 -13.38 34.56 -11.43
C GLY A 902 -11.87 34.72 -11.21
N LYS A 903 -11.31 33.91 -10.32
CA LYS A 903 -9.87 33.88 -10.03
C LYS A 903 -9.35 32.45 -9.93
N VAL A 904 -8.08 32.25 -10.31
CA VAL A 904 -7.35 31.02 -10.04
C VAL A 904 -5.93 31.32 -9.58
N VAL A 905 -5.46 30.55 -8.60
CA VAL A 905 -4.05 30.41 -8.22
C VAL A 905 -3.69 28.94 -8.33
N TYR A 906 -2.66 28.62 -9.12
CA TYR A 906 -2.18 27.26 -9.32
C TYR A 906 -0.68 27.17 -8.98
N LEU A 907 -0.34 26.27 -8.04
CA LEU A 907 1.05 25.90 -7.72
C LEU A 907 1.37 24.51 -8.25
N GLY A 908 2.49 24.38 -8.98
CA GLY A 908 3.02 23.10 -9.49
C GLY A 908 3.74 22.26 -8.43
N PHE A 909 3.58 22.59 -7.16
CA PHE A 909 4.06 21.80 -6.03
C PHE A 909 3.00 21.82 -4.92
N PRO A 910 2.92 20.77 -4.08
CA PRO A 910 1.83 20.61 -3.12
C PRO A 910 2.00 21.56 -1.92
N PHE A 911 0.97 22.33 -1.60
CA PHE A 911 0.99 23.35 -0.55
C PHE A 911 1.20 22.77 0.85
N GLU A 912 0.63 21.59 1.12
CA GLU A 912 0.75 20.85 2.37
C GLU A 912 2.19 20.49 2.74
N THR A 913 3.08 20.39 1.75
CA THR A 913 4.50 20.06 1.94
C THR A 913 5.36 21.27 2.29
N ILE A 914 4.82 22.50 2.21
CA ILE A 914 5.57 23.73 2.49
C ILE A 914 5.95 23.78 3.97
N TYR A 915 7.23 24.01 4.24
CA TYR A 915 7.78 24.13 5.58
C TYR A 915 8.79 25.30 5.69
N PRO A 916 9.06 25.82 6.89
CA PRO A 916 8.28 25.63 8.12
C PRO A 916 6.86 26.24 7.98
N ALA A 917 5.98 25.96 8.95
CA ALA A 917 4.59 26.45 8.94
C ALA A 917 4.48 27.96 8.65
N ALA A 918 5.36 28.80 9.22
CA ALA A 918 5.37 30.24 8.94
C ALA A 918 5.56 30.61 7.45
N SER A 919 6.30 29.80 6.68
CA SER A 919 6.43 30.01 5.23
C SER A 919 5.13 29.64 4.51
N ARG A 920 4.50 28.53 4.92
CA ARG A 920 3.20 28.08 4.42
C ARG A 920 2.09 29.10 4.73
N ASP A 921 2.07 29.65 5.94
CA ASP A 921 1.12 30.67 6.37
C ASP A 921 1.28 31.97 5.54
N ALA A 922 2.52 32.36 5.21
CA ALA A 922 2.81 33.51 4.36
C ALA A 922 2.37 33.29 2.90
N VAL A 923 2.54 32.08 2.37
CA VAL A 923 2.02 31.70 1.05
C VAL A 923 0.49 31.80 1.04
N MET A 924 -0.18 31.19 2.04
CA MET A 924 -1.65 31.28 2.15
C MET A 924 -2.13 32.72 2.32
N SER A 925 -1.42 33.54 3.08
CA SER A 925 -1.73 34.97 3.25
C SER A 925 -1.73 35.71 1.91
N ALA A 926 -0.74 35.44 1.05
CA ALA A 926 -0.64 36.03 -0.27
C ALA A 926 -1.74 35.52 -1.22
N VAL A 927 -2.05 34.22 -1.19
CA VAL A 927 -3.16 33.62 -1.93
C VAL A 927 -4.49 34.27 -1.52
N LEU A 928 -4.78 34.33 -0.22
CA LEU A 928 -5.99 34.95 0.32
C LEU A 928 -6.08 36.44 0.00
N SER A 929 -4.98 37.18 0.12
CA SER A 929 -4.94 38.62 -0.22
C SER A 929 -5.33 38.86 -1.69
N TYR A 930 -5.01 37.92 -2.58
CA TYR A 930 -5.41 37.99 -3.97
C TYR A 930 -6.85 37.50 -4.21
N LEU A 931 -7.23 36.36 -3.61
CA LEU A 931 -8.53 35.74 -3.81
C LEU A 931 -9.65 36.49 -3.10
N LEU A 932 -9.42 37.24 -2.03
CA LEU A 932 -10.47 37.99 -1.32
C LEU A 932 -10.85 39.29 -2.04
N VAL A 933 -9.92 39.88 -2.79
CA VAL A 933 -10.17 41.10 -3.57
C VAL A 933 -11.15 40.79 -4.69
N THR A 934 -12.27 41.53 -4.74
CA THR A 934 -13.23 41.43 -5.84
C THR A 934 -12.52 41.62 -7.17
N PRO A 935 -12.69 40.70 -8.13
CA PRO A 935 -12.04 40.80 -9.44
C PRO A 935 -12.37 42.14 -10.10
N THR A 936 -11.36 42.80 -10.66
CA THR A 936 -11.63 43.99 -11.47
C THR A 936 -12.17 43.55 -12.83
N PRO A 937 -13.30 44.10 -13.32
CA PRO A 937 -13.76 43.85 -14.68
C PRO A 937 -12.81 44.57 -15.63
N ILE A 938 -11.68 43.95 -15.92
CA ILE A 938 -10.91 44.30 -17.10
C ILE A 938 -11.64 43.60 -18.23
N GLU A 939 -12.39 44.37 -19.02
CA GLU A 939 -12.70 43.97 -20.39
C GLU A 939 -11.35 43.79 -21.07
N VAL A 940 -10.82 42.56 -21.02
CA VAL A 940 -9.91 42.09 -22.03
C VAL A 940 -10.73 42.22 -23.30
N GLU A 941 -10.38 43.16 -24.17
CA GLU A 941 -10.82 43.12 -25.55
C GLU A 941 -10.53 41.70 -26.02
N THR A 942 -11.60 40.89 -26.08
CA THR A 942 -11.55 39.61 -26.77
C THR A 942 -10.94 39.96 -28.12
N PRO A 943 -9.82 39.34 -28.53
CA PRO A 943 -9.38 39.48 -29.90
C PRO A 943 -10.58 39.01 -30.71
N THR A 944 -11.30 39.97 -31.27
CA THR A 944 -12.48 39.67 -32.06
C THR A 944 -12.01 38.69 -33.09
N ALA A 945 -12.70 37.53 -33.18
CA ALA A 945 -12.41 36.57 -34.23
C ALA A 945 -12.31 37.38 -35.54
N PRO A 946 -11.16 37.31 -36.23
CA PRO A 946 -10.85 38.27 -37.28
C PRO A 946 -11.99 38.27 -38.28
N GLN A 947 -12.65 39.41 -38.50
CA GLN A 947 -13.88 39.43 -39.32
C GLN A 947 -13.60 39.20 -40.82
N HIS A 948 -12.33 39.22 -41.21
CA HIS A 948 -11.91 39.17 -42.59
C HIS A 948 -10.78 38.16 -42.79
N PHE A 949 -10.76 37.58 -44.00
CA PHE A 949 -9.65 36.80 -44.49
C PHE A 949 -8.44 37.71 -44.80
N GLU A 950 -7.41 37.65 -43.96
CA GLU A 950 -6.27 38.58 -44.00
C GLU A 950 -4.93 37.86 -44.13
N LEU A 951 -3.99 38.52 -44.83
CA LEU A 951 -2.57 38.13 -44.89
C LEU A 951 -1.75 39.36 -44.57
N ASN A 952 -1.13 39.38 -43.39
CA ASN A 952 -0.39 40.53 -42.90
C ASN A 952 0.99 40.58 -43.55
N GLN A 953 1.55 41.79 -43.61
CA GLN A 953 2.93 41.94 -44.07
C GLN A 953 3.87 41.14 -43.16
N ASN A 954 4.80 40.40 -43.77
CA ASN A 954 5.76 39.60 -43.02
C ASN A 954 6.69 40.49 -42.19
N TYR A 955 7.10 40.03 -41.01
CA TYR A 955 8.04 40.76 -40.16
C TYR A 955 9.15 39.85 -39.62
N PRO A 956 10.43 40.26 -39.71
CA PRO A 956 10.93 41.48 -40.35
C PRO A 956 10.77 41.44 -41.89
N ASN A 957 10.79 42.61 -42.55
CA ASN A 957 10.88 42.74 -44.01
C ASN A 957 11.59 44.07 -44.38
N PRO A 958 12.83 44.05 -44.92
CA PRO A 958 13.60 42.87 -45.30
C PRO A 958 13.98 41.94 -44.13
N PHE A 959 14.27 40.67 -44.41
CA PHE A 959 14.62 39.65 -43.39
C PHE A 959 15.89 38.86 -43.73
N ASN A 960 16.56 38.36 -42.69
CA ASN A 960 17.71 37.45 -42.75
C ASN A 960 17.86 36.64 -41.43
N PRO A 961 17.87 35.30 -41.41
CA PRO A 961 17.44 34.38 -42.47
C PRO A 961 15.93 34.11 -42.46
N SER A 962 15.21 34.46 -41.37
CA SER A 962 13.81 34.09 -41.16
C SER A 962 12.86 35.28 -41.02
N THR A 963 11.61 35.07 -41.42
CA THR A 963 10.51 36.01 -41.25
C THR A 963 9.24 35.27 -40.83
N THR A 964 8.39 35.95 -40.07
CA THR A 964 7.09 35.42 -39.67
C THR A 964 6.01 36.00 -40.56
N ILE A 965 5.18 35.13 -41.13
CA ILE A 965 4.01 35.49 -41.94
C ILE A 965 2.77 35.23 -41.08
N ARG A 966 2.04 36.30 -40.76
CA ARG A 966 0.80 36.22 -39.97
C ARG A 966 -0.41 36.32 -40.90
N TYR A 967 -1.44 35.53 -40.64
CA TYR A 967 -2.70 35.59 -41.38
C TYR A 967 -3.89 35.32 -40.46
N ALA A 968 -5.07 35.76 -40.87
CA ALA A 968 -6.29 35.70 -40.07
C ALA A 968 -7.39 34.98 -40.87
N LEU A 969 -8.08 34.05 -40.21
CA LEU A 969 -9.18 33.29 -40.79
C LEU A 969 -10.48 33.60 -40.02
N PRO A 970 -11.52 34.15 -40.70
CA PRO A 970 -12.80 34.47 -40.06
C PRO A 970 -13.66 33.24 -39.74
N GLN A 971 -13.31 32.09 -40.30
CA GLN A 971 -13.91 30.79 -40.00
C GLN A 971 -12.89 29.68 -40.26
N SER A 972 -13.15 28.48 -39.76
CA SER A 972 -12.36 27.30 -40.10
C SER A 972 -12.51 26.99 -41.59
N THR A 973 -11.40 26.95 -42.34
CA THR A 973 -11.41 26.77 -43.80
C THR A 973 -10.14 26.11 -44.31
N GLY A 974 -10.21 25.53 -45.52
CA GLY A 974 -9.06 24.97 -46.20
C GLY A 974 -8.21 26.08 -46.81
N ILE A 975 -6.93 26.14 -46.44
CA ILE A 975 -6.00 27.15 -46.93
C ILE A 975 -4.76 26.56 -47.61
N GLN A 976 -4.16 27.35 -48.50
CA GLN A 976 -2.85 27.11 -49.07
C GLN A 976 -2.00 28.37 -48.94
N LEU A 977 -0.85 28.27 -48.27
CA LEU A 977 0.14 29.34 -48.14
C LEU A 977 1.42 28.94 -48.90
N VAL A 978 1.74 29.66 -49.97
CA VAL A 978 2.84 29.31 -50.88
C VAL A 978 3.72 30.53 -51.14
N VAL A 979 5.04 30.33 -51.12
CA VAL A 979 6.04 31.33 -51.50
C VAL A 979 6.42 31.17 -52.97
N TYR A 980 6.49 32.27 -53.70
CA TYR A 980 6.86 32.36 -55.11
C TYR A 980 8.06 33.29 -55.32
N ASP A 981 8.86 33.02 -56.37
CA ASP A 981 9.86 33.96 -56.87
C ASP A 981 9.25 35.03 -57.79
N ILE A 982 10.05 36.02 -58.22
CA ILE A 982 9.59 37.09 -59.12
C ILE A 982 9.12 36.61 -60.50
N ARG A 983 9.42 35.37 -60.88
CA ARG A 983 8.97 34.75 -62.15
C ARG A 983 7.68 33.96 -61.96
N GLY A 984 7.10 33.93 -60.75
CA GLY A 984 5.91 33.17 -60.42
C GLY A 984 6.17 31.67 -60.24
N ARG A 985 7.43 31.25 -60.04
CA ARG A 985 7.74 29.84 -59.75
C ARG A 985 7.58 29.59 -58.25
N ILE A 986 6.99 28.44 -57.89
CA ILE A 986 6.87 28.01 -56.50
C ILE A 986 8.28 27.82 -55.93
N VAL A 987 8.49 28.42 -54.78
CA VAL A 987 9.71 28.30 -53.98
C VAL A 987 9.49 27.32 -52.85
N LYS A 988 8.38 27.47 -52.11
CA LYS A 988 8.02 26.58 -51.00
C LYS A 988 6.54 26.67 -50.67
N THR A 989 5.89 25.53 -50.51
CA THR A 989 4.58 25.45 -49.84
C THR A 989 4.80 25.45 -48.33
N LEU A 990 4.33 26.50 -47.64
CA LEU A 990 4.50 26.64 -46.19
C LEU A 990 3.40 25.92 -45.43
N PHE A 991 2.18 25.90 -45.98
CA PHE A 991 1.06 25.17 -45.40
C PHE A 991 0.03 24.82 -46.49
N SER A 992 -0.59 23.64 -46.39
CA SER A 992 -1.71 23.22 -47.23
C SER A 992 -2.61 22.26 -46.45
N GLY A 993 -3.81 22.69 -46.06
CA GLY A 993 -4.70 21.89 -45.21
C GLY A 993 -5.85 22.70 -44.60
N GLN A 994 -6.60 22.09 -43.69
CA GLN A 994 -7.62 22.77 -42.88
C GLN A 994 -6.98 23.51 -41.70
N GLN A 995 -7.45 24.72 -41.42
CA GLN A 995 -7.05 25.51 -40.25
C GLN A 995 -8.30 26.06 -39.53
N PRO A 996 -8.32 26.09 -38.18
CA PRO A 996 -9.44 26.65 -37.43
C PRO A 996 -9.55 28.18 -37.59
N VAL A 997 -10.70 28.73 -37.24
CA VAL A 997 -10.92 30.18 -37.11
C VAL A 997 -9.88 30.80 -36.17
N GLY A 998 -9.37 32.00 -36.50
CA GLY A 998 -8.43 32.73 -35.65
C GLY A 998 -7.21 33.28 -36.38
N TRP A 999 -6.26 33.79 -35.59
CA TRP A 999 -4.97 34.27 -36.07
C TRP A 999 -3.95 33.12 -36.12
N HIS A 1000 -3.13 33.12 -37.17
CA HIS A 1000 -2.15 32.07 -37.46
C HIS A 1000 -0.81 32.68 -37.84
N GLU A 1001 0.28 31.99 -37.51
CA GLU A 1001 1.64 32.41 -37.85
C GLU A 1001 2.43 31.25 -38.46
N VAL A 1002 3.16 31.51 -39.53
CA VAL A 1002 4.08 30.54 -40.15
C VAL A 1002 5.43 31.20 -40.41
N VAL A 1003 6.51 30.53 -39.99
CA VAL A 1003 7.88 31.01 -40.19
C VAL A 1003 8.43 30.48 -41.52
N TRP A 1004 8.99 31.38 -42.34
CA TRP A 1004 9.81 31.01 -43.49
C TRP A 1004 11.26 31.40 -43.26
N ASN A 1005 12.17 30.44 -43.45
CA ASN A 1005 13.61 30.56 -43.20
C ASN A 1005 14.45 30.73 -44.47
N GLY A 1006 13.83 31.16 -45.58
CA GLY A 1006 14.54 31.35 -46.85
C GLY A 1006 14.96 30.06 -47.56
N LEU A 1007 14.37 28.91 -47.21
CA LEU A 1007 14.62 27.63 -47.89
C LEU A 1007 13.56 27.35 -48.96
N ASP A 1008 13.96 26.67 -50.04
CA ASP A 1008 13.06 26.08 -51.04
C ASP A 1008 12.53 24.70 -50.62
N GLU A 1009 11.77 24.04 -51.49
CA GLU A 1009 11.21 22.69 -51.26
C GLU A 1009 12.26 21.60 -51.08
N THR A 1010 13.50 21.80 -51.57
CA THR A 1010 14.60 20.84 -51.41
C THR A 1010 15.42 21.08 -50.13
N GLY A 1011 15.05 22.09 -49.34
CA GLY A 1011 15.83 22.52 -48.17
C GLY A 1011 17.03 23.40 -48.52
N THR A 1012 17.14 23.89 -49.77
CA THR A 1012 18.25 24.72 -50.22
C THR A 1012 17.92 26.21 -50.04
N GLN A 1013 18.92 27.02 -49.67
CA GLN A 1013 18.72 28.44 -49.41
C GLN A 1013 18.57 29.27 -50.68
N VAL A 1014 17.45 29.97 -50.81
CA VAL A 1014 17.08 30.76 -52.00
C VAL A 1014 17.98 31.98 -52.17
N ALA A 1015 18.07 32.59 -53.36
CA ALA A 1015 18.93 33.76 -53.57
C ALA A 1015 18.41 35.03 -52.84
N THR A 1016 19.29 35.96 -52.46
CA THR A 1016 18.88 37.33 -52.05
C THR A 1016 17.97 37.92 -53.12
N GLY A 1017 16.81 38.45 -52.73
CA GLY A 1017 15.87 38.96 -53.70
C GLY A 1017 14.46 39.14 -53.17
N MET A 1018 13.55 39.42 -54.11
CA MET A 1018 12.14 39.63 -53.82
C MET A 1018 11.37 38.33 -54.02
N TYR A 1019 10.47 38.06 -53.07
CA TYR A 1019 9.58 36.89 -53.07
C TYR A 1019 8.16 37.33 -52.75
N PHE A 1020 7.19 36.49 -53.09
CA PHE A 1020 5.78 36.74 -52.77
C PHE A 1020 5.21 35.57 -51.98
N ALA A 1021 4.61 35.82 -50.82
CA ALA A 1021 3.80 34.82 -50.13
C ALA A 1021 2.34 35.02 -50.53
N TRP A 1022 1.67 33.94 -50.92
CA TRP A 1022 0.30 33.92 -51.40
C TRP A 1022 -0.52 33.00 -50.50
N LEU A 1023 -1.60 33.54 -49.95
CA LEU A 1023 -2.58 32.81 -49.15
C LEU A 1023 -3.87 32.66 -49.96
N GLN A 1024 -4.38 31.44 -50.08
CA GLN A 1024 -5.63 31.13 -50.77
C GLN A 1024 -6.55 30.30 -49.88
N GLY A 1025 -7.82 30.69 -49.75
CA GLY A 1025 -8.83 29.99 -48.95
C GLY A 1025 -10.24 30.52 -49.21
N ASP A 1026 -11.26 29.88 -48.63
CA ASP A 1026 -12.66 30.28 -48.81
C ASP A 1026 -13.11 31.27 -47.73
N ASP A 1027 -13.68 32.40 -48.14
CA ASP A 1027 -14.26 33.43 -47.25
C ASP A 1027 -15.80 33.37 -47.32
N PRO A 1028 -16.49 33.06 -46.21
CA PRO A 1028 -17.95 32.94 -46.18
C PRO A 1028 -18.64 34.30 -46.31
N GLY A 1029 -17.99 35.40 -45.92
CA GLY A 1029 -18.53 36.76 -46.03
C GLY A 1029 -18.56 37.26 -47.48
N ALA A 1030 -17.72 36.68 -48.35
CA ALA A 1030 -17.66 37.01 -49.77
C ALA A 1030 -18.26 35.92 -50.68
N GLY A 1031 -18.48 34.69 -50.18
CA GLY A 1031 -19.01 33.56 -50.95
C GLY A 1031 -18.11 33.11 -52.11
N VAL A 1032 -16.82 33.46 -52.08
CA VAL A 1032 -15.84 33.19 -53.13
C VAL A 1032 -14.49 32.81 -52.53
N ARG A 1033 -13.68 32.07 -53.31
CA ARG A 1033 -12.30 31.74 -52.95
C ARG A 1033 -11.42 32.99 -53.06
N ILE A 1034 -10.88 33.45 -51.93
CA ILE A 1034 -10.04 34.65 -51.86
C ILE A 1034 -8.57 34.28 -52.00
N LYS A 1035 -7.82 35.18 -52.65
CA LYS A 1035 -6.37 35.11 -52.76
C LYS A 1035 -5.76 36.43 -52.29
N LYS A 1036 -4.86 36.37 -51.30
CA LYS A 1036 -4.10 37.52 -50.79
C LYS A 1036 -2.62 37.27 -51.03
N SER A 1037 -1.85 38.33 -51.27
CA SER A 1037 -0.41 38.23 -51.46
C SER A 1037 0.34 39.36 -50.78
N ILE A 1038 1.53 39.05 -50.26
CA ILE A 1038 2.47 40.02 -49.71
C ILE A 1038 3.81 39.94 -50.42
N LYS A 1039 4.54 41.04 -50.44
CA LYS A 1039 5.89 41.14 -50.99
C LYS A 1039 6.92 41.03 -49.87
N MET A 1040 7.84 40.09 -49.99
CA MET A 1040 8.91 39.82 -49.03
C MET A 1040 10.27 40.12 -49.66
N ILE A 1041 11.19 40.73 -48.90
CA ILE A 1041 12.57 41.02 -49.32
C ILE A 1041 13.51 40.17 -48.47
N TYR A 1042 14.12 39.17 -49.09
CA TYR A 1042 15.10 38.31 -48.44
C TYR A 1042 16.52 38.81 -48.69
N LEU A 1043 17.31 38.96 -47.62
CA LEU A 1043 18.72 39.35 -47.67
C LEU A 1043 19.57 38.18 -47.13
N LYS A 1044 20.58 37.74 -47.89
CA LYS A 1044 21.64 36.83 -47.39
C LYS A 1044 22.66 37.59 -46.57
#